data_AF-A0A6A8QJA5-F1
#
_entry.id   AF-A0A6A8QJA5-F1
#
_cell.length_a   1.000
_cell.length_b   1.000
_cell.length_c   1.000
_cell.angle_alpha   90.00
_cell.angle_beta   90.00
_cell.angle_gamma   90.00
#
_symmetry.space_group_name_H-M   'P 1'
#
loop_
_entity.id
_entity.type
_entity.pdbx_description
1 polymer ?
#
loop_
_entity_poly.entity_id
_entity_poly.type
_entity_poly.pdbx_seq_one_letter_code
_entity_poly.pdbx_strand_id
1 'polypeptide(L)'
;MTLNIRQDDDLPSLLTHVGRGEFSARAALSRISPQNLTACLHPTFTKAAQSTDTICTGQGILSGDVTGVLVLSRELAEEIIKFNAISSNKIKYIYCISEGNIDDFIHIKHADGFITCNHGKTTFSPVQAVQEGVPTIIGLPIEFLDGPDEPRLIDLENDDGERLSVHLDHHRSITSPGGKTILSEGDIISMSGTGGTLHQGKRERVLPVIPHLYDLLIQCYLAAKEQYGAGDAWKSLSRTPLYAAHREEIEKIIKSDLFVGFQKVKELARKVSPLKIFVNVHDPECVIWARLVASDFRIENGGLTVDTDERHLGVGLLRDERMWIDGDAIDLLRALLLGPGICDKDRYEQIRADYVRIHSEALYQIFSAGTGQVCVARILCMPFSKFLPDDFDFHAFSERHGFDTERVQRAFRVICGEREVYHGCRGIRLFCLREELAESWITALLTAARRTIDAGVPLKLRILLATLTLPEEVERFFQIFDRVAPEILGEDLADVVKGVSSMLETAGAYIDLERIFSQKGRQADLNGGLIGTNDFTSACLNMNRGDSPRTIIPGYVEKKILSASPFMEVHPIVGKAIVDALQRCRQIGRENGRDYLWGLAGELSYSWEAVKWCSLHAAPAGLNYVTTSPETMIFTLFAASSPFSGAETGASNATVSALPQDRRAAMELHVRRLEHEKTALIDELRSHNFLRRCREGQVHLDELKAFLVQQGLYSAYFTRYLCALMSNLSSNKHILDLAQNLFEELGLHGNNSRPHHIIYREMLNRFSLTLEHQTPFRGTSILTNAMFRYCRNTNPSFGLGALCLGAEALVPGFYSDIMDGFIQCGVPEEHLEFFTLHIDCDDSHAETIRDIMATLATETPDEIENMVVAGRELVMARRAFLSSIEASSRKSETSVGRSPDRTGIAL
;
A
#
# COMPACT_ATOMS: atom_id res chain seq x y z
N MET A 1 10.39 34.35 2.88
CA MET A 1 9.14 34.69 2.17
C MET A 1 8.33 33.42 2.10
N THR A 2 7.32 33.28 2.95
CA THR A 2 6.44 32.10 2.98
C THR A 2 5.49 32.23 1.78
N LEU A 3 5.75 31.44 0.73
CA LEU A 3 4.85 31.36 -0.43
C LEU A 3 3.50 30.83 0.05
N ASN A 4 2.45 31.64 -0.14
CA ASN A 4 1.08 31.32 0.24
C ASN A 4 0.49 30.36 -0.81
N ILE A 5 1.01 29.13 -0.87
CA ILE A 5 0.54 28.04 -1.74
C ILE A 5 -0.88 27.69 -1.28
N ARG A 6 -1.85 27.92 -2.17
CA ARG A 6 -3.28 27.80 -1.84
C ARG A 6 -3.62 26.33 -1.59
N GLN A 7 -4.73 26.10 -0.88
CA GLN A 7 -5.26 24.76 -0.63
C GLN A 7 -5.67 24.02 -1.92
N ASP A 8 -5.79 24.77 -3.04
CA ASP A 8 -6.28 24.31 -4.34
C ASP A 8 -5.18 24.13 -5.41
N ASP A 9 -3.90 24.25 -5.07
CA ASP A 9 -2.82 24.05 -6.06
C ASP A 9 -2.75 22.57 -6.50
N ASP A 10 -2.66 22.34 -7.82
CA ASP A 10 -2.61 20.97 -8.35
C ASP A 10 -1.32 20.25 -7.91
N LEU A 11 -1.38 18.92 -7.79
CA LEU A 11 -0.25 18.11 -7.31
C LEU A 11 1.03 18.31 -8.15
N PRO A 12 0.98 18.45 -9.49
CA PRO A 12 2.16 18.80 -10.30
C PRO A 12 2.86 20.10 -9.85
N SER A 13 2.09 21.15 -9.56
CA SER A 13 2.64 22.42 -9.07
C SER A 13 3.24 22.25 -7.67
N LEU A 14 2.56 21.53 -6.79
CA LEU A 14 3.06 21.23 -5.44
C LEU A 14 4.40 20.49 -5.49
N LEU A 15 4.52 19.45 -6.32
CA LEU A 15 5.76 18.71 -6.52
C LEU A 15 6.86 19.60 -7.11
N THR A 16 6.52 20.48 -8.06
CA THR A 16 7.46 21.47 -8.62
C THR A 16 8.06 22.36 -7.53
N HIS A 17 7.25 22.86 -6.59
CA HIS A 17 7.74 23.67 -5.47
C HIS A 17 8.65 22.88 -4.52
N VAL A 18 8.36 21.58 -4.28
CA VAL A 18 9.27 20.70 -3.52
C VAL A 18 10.59 20.47 -4.25
N GLY A 19 10.54 20.35 -5.58
CA GLY A 19 11.72 20.27 -6.45
C GLY A 19 12.67 21.45 -6.22
N ARG A 20 12.11 22.66 -6.28
CA ARG A 20 12.82 23.94 -6.08
C ARG A 20 13.27 24.21 -4.64
N GLY A 21 12.81 23.40 -3.67
CA GLY A 21 13.06 23.64 -2.25
C GLY A 21 12.22 24.77 -1.65
N GLU A 22 11.16 25.19 -2.33
CA GLU A 22 10.21 26.22 -1.89
C GLU A 22 9.13 25.66 -0.95
N PHE A 23 8.93 24.33 -0.96
CA PHE A 23 7.96 23.62 -0.15
C PHE A 23 8.54 22.32 0.42
N SER A 24 8.11 21.90 1.62
CA SER A 24 8.67 20.71 2.26
C SER A 24 8.04 19.42 1.72
N ALA A 25 8.83 18.35 1.58
CA ALA A 25 8.33 17.06 1.14
C ALA A 25 7.30 16.46 2.12
N ARG A 26 7.47 16.72 3.43
CA ARG A 26 6.52 16.30 4.49
C ARG A 26 5.16 16.99 4.34
N ALA A 27 5.15 18.31 4.14
CA ALA A 27 3.91 19.05 3.92
C ALA A 27 3.28 18.72 2.56
N ALA A 28 4.07 18.35 1.56
CA ALA A 28 3.53 17.89 0.28
C ALA A 28 2.85 16.54 0.42
N LEU A 29 3.50 15.59 1.11
CA LEU A 29 2.96 14.26 1.40
C LEU A 29 1.60 14.35 2.10
N SER A 30 1.41 15.31 3.01
CA SER A 30 0.13 15.50 3.71
C SER A 30 -1.00 16.11 2.90
N ARG A 31 -0.71 16.65 1.72
CA ARG A 31 -1.71 17.18 0.80
C ARG A 31 -2.03 16.21 -0.35
N ILE A 32 -1.38 15.06 -0.42
CA ILE A 32 -1.69 14.04 -1.44
C ILE A 32 -3.02 13.39 -1.09
N SER A 33 -3.93 13.38 -2.06
CA SER A 33 -5.22 12.72 -2.00
C SER A 33 -5.36 11.73 -3.16
N PRO A 34 -6.30 10.77 -3.10
CA PRO A 34 -6.55 9.88 -4.22
C PRO A 34 -6.80 10.64 -5.54
N GLN A 35 -7.56 11.74 -5.47
CA GLN A 35 -8.02 12.47 -6.64
C GLN A 35 -6.87 13.24 -7.32
N ASN A 36 -6.04 13.94 -6.55
CA ASN A 36 -4.94 14.71 -7.13
C ASN A 36 -3.78 13.81 -7.59
N LEU A 37 -3.57 12.67 -6.93
CA LEU A 37 -2.57 11.70 -7.32
C LEU A 37 -2.95 10.98 -8.62
N THR A 38 -4.23 10.64 -8.78
CA THR A 38 -4.74 10.01 -10.01
C THR A 38 -4.42 10.84 -11.25
N ALA A 39 -4.58 12.16 -11.17
CA ALA A 39 -4.26 13.07 -12.28
C ALA A 39 -2.76 13.13 -12.63
N CYS A 40 -1.88 12.75 -11.69
CA CYS A 40 -0.43 12.65 -11.92
C CYS A 40 0.02 11.28 -12.44
N LEU A 41 -0.81 10.24 -12.27
CA LEU A 41 -0.46 8.86 -12.60
C LEU A 41 -1.21 8.31 -13.81
N HIS A 42 -2.30 8.94 -14.23
CA HIS A 42 -3.11 8.46 -15.34
C HIS A 42 -3.42 9.57 -16.34
N PRO A 43 -3.60 9.24 -17.63
CA PRO A 43 -4.10 10.18 -18.61
C PRO A 43 -5.45 10.76 -18.17
N THR A 44 -5.65 12.06 -18.37
CA THR A 44 -6.91 12.74 -18.05
C THR A 44 -7.37 13.63 -19.20
N PHE A 45 -8.68 13.69 -19.46
CA PHE A 45 -9.27 14.59 -20.45
C PHE A 45 -9.04 16.05 -20.04
N THR A 46 -8.76 16.91 -21.02
CA THR A 46 -8.62 18.35 -20.77
C THR A 46 -9.92 18.92 -20.21
N LYS A 47 -9.85 20.00 -19.41
CA LYS A 47 -11.06 20.64 -18.84
C LYS A 47 -12.10 21.00 -19.90
N ALA A 48 -11.65 21.40 -21.10
CA ALA A 48 -12.52 21.70 -22.24
C ALA A 48 -13.25 20.45 -22.79
N ALA A 49 -12.64 19.27 -22.64
CA ALA A 49 -13.16 18.00 -23.13
C ALA A 49 -13.98 17.23 -22.08
N GLN A 50 -14.30 17.79 -20.91
CA GLN A 50 -14.96 17.05 -19.81
C GLN A 50 -16.50 17.13 -19.80
N SER A 51 -17.17 18.12 -20.42
CA SER A 51 -18.53 18.50 -19.95
C SER A 51 -19.73 18.52 -20.91
N THR A 52 -19.75 17.96 -22.13
CA THR A 52 -20.95 18.16 -23.00
C THR A 52 -21.75 16.95 -23.46
N ASP A 53 -21.15 15.77 -23.75
CA ASP A 53 -21.91 14.69 -24.44
C ASP A 53 -21.62 13.28 -23.90
N THR A 54 -21.95 13.02 -22.63
CA THR A 54 -21.86 11.66 -22.04
C THR A 54 -23.03 10.79 -22.51
N ILE A 55 -22.73 9.63 -23.09
CA ILE A 55 -23.72 8.66 -23.57
C ILE A 55 -24.35 7.92 -22.39
N CYS A 56 -23.51 7.34 -21.54
CA CYS A 56 -23.90 6.62 -20.34
C CYS A 56 -22.74 6.56 -19.33
N THR A 57 -23.08 6.17 -18.10
CA THR A 57 -22.15 6.11 -16.97
C THR A 57 -22.25 4.76 -16.29
N GLY A 58 -21.11 4.13 -16.05
CA GLY A 58 -20.94 2.94 -15.25
C GLY A 58 -20.03 3.25 -14.05
N GLN A 59 -19.39 2.21 -13.51
CA GLN A 59 -18.43 2.33 -12.42
C GLN A 59 -17.01 2.22 -12.96
N GLY A 60 -16.22 3.28 -12.81
CA GLY A 60 -14.77 3.24 -13.03
C GLY A 60 -14.08 2.44 -11.93
N ILE A 61 -13.26 1.44 -12.30
CA ILE A 61 -12.50 0.62 -11.33
C ILE A 61 -10.99 0.68 -11.49
N LEU A 62 -10.51 1.23 -12.61
CA LEU A 62 -9.15 1.68 -12.81
C LEU A 62 -9.17 2.98 -13.62
N SER A 63 -8.46 3.97 -13.13
CA SER A 63 -8.40 5.32 -13.69
C SER A 63 -7.63 5.39 -15.00
N GLY A 64 -8.01 6.37 -15.82
CA GLY A 64 -7.36 6.67 -17.09
C GLY A 64 -8.36 7.04 -18.18
N ASP A 65 -8.06 8.09 -18.91
CA ASP A 65 -8.92 8.61 -19.96
C ASP A 65 -8.37 8.20 -21.34
N VAL A 66 -9.22 7.54 -22.12
CA VAL A 66 -8.83 6.80 -23.31
C VAL A 66 -9.71 7.24 -24.48
N THR A 67 -9.08 7.43 -25.65
CA THR A 67 -9.78 7.50 -26.93
C THR A 67 -9.24 6.37 -27.80
N GLY A 68 -10.14 5.62 -28.43
CA GLY A 68 -9.79 4.52 -29.32
C GLY A 68 -10.99 4.04 -30.14
N VAL A 69 -10.71 3.07 -31.00
CA VAL A 69 -11.69 2.32 -31.79
C VAL A 69 -12.52 1.43 -30.87
N LEU A 70 -13.85 1.42 -31.00
CA LEU A 70 -14.72 0.47 -30.32
C LEU A 70 -14.56 -0.92 -30.93
N VAL A 71 -14.13 -1.89 -30.12
CA VAL A 71 -13.96 -3.29 -30.54
C VAL A 71 -14.88 -4.18 -29.73
N LEU A 72 -15.72 -4.96 -30.41
CA LEU A 72 -16.78 -5.81 -29.83
C LEU A 72 -16.56 -7.31 -30.11
N SER A 73 -15.60 -7.64 -30.97
CA SER A 73 -15.27 -8.98 -31.42
C SER A 73 -13.79 -9.30 -31.20
N ARG A 74 -13.47 -10.58 -31.01
CA ARG A 74 -12.09 -11.08 -30.95
C ARG A 74 -11.38 -10.90 -32.28
N GLU A 75 -12.07 -11.16 -33.38
CA GLU A 75 -11.57 -11.04 -34.76
C GLU A 75 -10.97 -9.66 -35.04
N LEU A 76 -11.71 -8.57 -34.76
CA LEU A 76 -11.19 -7.22 -34.97
C LEU A 76 -10.02 -6.90 -34.03
N ALA A 77 -10.08 -7.35 -32.77
CA ALA A 77 -8.98 -7.16 -31.82
C ALA A 77 -7.70 -7.83 -32.31
N GLU A 78 -7.78 -9.06 -32.82
CA GLU A 78 -6.64 -9.82 -33.35
C GLU A 78 -5.98 -9.11 -34.53
N GLU A 79 -6.76 -8.59 -35.48
CA GLU A 79 -6.21 -7.86 -36.64
C GLU A 79 -5.53 -6.56 -36.22
N ILE A 80 -6.11 -5.82 -35.25
CA ILE A 80 -5.47 -4.63 -34.68
C ILE A 80 -4.16 -5.00 -33.98
N ILE A 81 -4.12 -6.09 -33.22
CA ILE A 81 -2.90 -6.56 -32.54
C ILE A 81 -1.81 -6.92 -33.55
N LYS A 82 -2.15 -7.68 -34.61
CA LYS A 82 -1.21 -8.05 -35.68
C LYS A 82 -0.65 -6.82 -36.39
N PHE A 83 -1.51 -5.85 -36.69
CA PHE A 83 -1.10 -4.58 -37.29
C PHE A 83 -0.15 -3.80 -36.36
N ASN A 84 -0.53 -3.64 -35.10
CA ASN A 84 0.25 -2.91 -34.10
C ASN A 84 1.63 -3.56 -33.81
N ALA A 85 1.80 -4.85 -34.10
CA ALA A 85 3.07 -5.55 -33.94
C ALA A 85 4.13 -5.16 -34.99
N ILE A 86 3.72 -4.63 -36.15
CA ILE A 86 4.61 -4.27 -37.26
C ILE A 86 4.61 -2.78 -37.60
N SER A 87 3.63 -2.02 -37.09
CA SER A 87 3.49 -0.57 -37.32
C SER A 87 4.36 0.28 -36.39
N SER A 88 4.73 1.48 -36.85
CA SER A 88 5.46 2.47 -36.04
C SER A 88 4.61 3.04 -34.91
N ASN A 89 3.29 3.12 -35.11
CA ASN A 89 2.35 3.71 -34.19
C ASN A 89 1.08 2.87 -34.08
N LYS A 90 0.50 2.80 -32.88
CA LYS A 90 -0.58 1.88 -32.56
C LYS A 90 -1.94 2.46 -32.94
N ILE A 91 -2.79 1.64 -33.57
CA ILE A 91 -4.24 1.85 -33.55
C ILE A 91 -4.70 1.55 -32.13
N LYS A 92 -5.18 2.59 -31.44
CA LYS A 92 -5.69 2.47 -30.08
C LYS A 92 -7.11 1.92 -30.10
N TYR A 93 -7.41 0.98 -29.21
CA TYR A 93 -8.75 0.41 -29.15
C TYR A 93 -9.28 0.23 -27.72
N ILE A 94 -10.60 0.28 -27.62
CA ILE A 94 -11.37 0.04 -26.40
C ILE A 94 -12.15 -1.26 -26.59
N TYR A 95 -11.78 -2.28 -25.82
CA TYR A 95 -12.39 -3.59 -25.88
C TYR A 95 -13.64 -3.64 -25.01
N CYS A 96 -14.79 -3.98 -25.60
CA CYS A 96 -16.09 -3.95 -24.93
C CYS A 96 -16.83 -5.28 -25.09
N ILE A 97 -17.02 -6.00 -23.98
CA ILE A 97 -17.66 -7.31 -23.95
C ILE A 97 -18.62 -7.44 -22.77
N SER A 98 -19.60 -8.33 -22.87
CA SER A 98 -20.55 -8.62 -21.78
C SER A 98 -19.91 -9.41 -20.64
N GLU A 99 -19.38 -10.60 -20.94
CA GLU A 99 -18.57 -11.44 -20.06
C GLU A 99 -17.43 -12.07 -20.86
N GLY A 100 -16.29 -12.30 -20.22
CA GLY A 100 -15.13 -12.91 -20.88
C GLY A 100 -14.51 -14.09 -20.14
N ASN A 101 -13.63 -14.77 -20.85
CA ASN A 101 -12.84 -15.92 -20.42
C ASN A 101 -11.37 -15.74 -20.81
N ILE A 102 -10.55 -16.78 -20.65
CA ILE A 102 -9.10 -16.67 -20.87
C ILE A 102 -8.71 -16.31 -22.31
N ASP A 103 -9.54 -16.64 -23.30
CA ASP A 103 -9.26 -16.30 -24.70
C ASP A 103 -9.38 -14.78 -24.92
N ASP A 104 -10.16 -14.08 -24.09
CA ASP A 104 -10.24 -12.61 -24.14
C ASP A 104 -9.00 -11.92 -23.55
N PHE A 105 -8.13 -12.68 -22.89
CA PHE A 105 -7.00 -12.09 -22.17
C PHE A 105 -6.06 -11.35 -23.11
N ILE A 106 -5.63 -11.96 -24.21
CA ILE A 106 -4.72 -11.31 -25.16
C ILE A 106 -5.32 -10.00 -25.71
N HIS A 107 -6.64 -9.97 -25.96
CA HIS A 107 -7.34 -8.78 -26.43
C HIS A 107 -7.46 -7.71 -25.34
N ILE A 108 -7.65 -8.09 -24.08
CA ILE A 108 -7.64 -7.14 -22.95
C ILE A 108 -6.24 -6.58 -22.75
N LYS A 109 -5.21 -7.43 -22.76
CA LYS A 109 -3.81 -7.04 -22.54
C LYS A 109 -3.33 -5.96 -23.51
N HIS A 110 -3.74 -6.04 -24.76
CA HIS A 110 -3.35 -5.07 -25.78
C HIS A 110 -4.31 -3.88 -25.94
N ALA A 111 -5.41 -3.84 -25.19
CA ALA A 111 -6.39 -2.75 -25.26
C ALA A 111 -5.89 -1.50 -24.53
N ASP A 112 -6.28 -0.32 -25.03
CA ASP A 112 -6.04 0.95 -24.34
C ASP A 112 -7.12 1.24 -23.29
N GLY A 113 -8.28 0.58 -23.38
CA GLY A 113 -9.38 0.70 -22.43
C GLY A 113 -10.30 -0.51 -22.47
N PHE A 114 -10.95 -0.82 -21.35
CA PHE A 114 -11.85 -1.97 -21.21
C PHE A 114 -13.21 -1.56 -20.66
N ILE A 115 -14.29 -2.05 -21.28
CA ILE A 115 -15.66 -1.76 -20.90
C ILE A 115 -16.46 -3.05 -20.79
N THR A 116 -17.32 -3.14 -19.78
CA THR A 116 -18.29 -4.23 -19.67
C THR A 116 -19.60 -3.79 -19.02
N CYS A 117 -20.70 -4.43 -19.41
CA CYS A 117 -22.01 -4.28 -18.74
C CYS A 117 -22.09 -5.08 -17.43
N ASN A 118 -21.12 -5.96 -17.15
CA ASN A 118 -21.06 -6.75 -15.93
C ASN A 118 -20.71 -5.88 -14.72
N HIS A 119 -21.48 -5.95 -13.63
CA HIS A 119 -21.23 -5.20 -12.38
C HIS A 119 -20.15 -5.81 -11.47
N GLY A 120 -19.68 -7.02 -11.75
CA GLY A 120 -18.75 -7.75 -10.89
C GLY A 120 -17.32 -7.27 -11.06
N LYS A 121 -16.88 -6.27 -10.26
CA LYS A 121 -15.48 -5.78 -10.23
C LYS A 121 -14.44 -6.90 -10.09
N THR A 122 -14.80 -7.93 -9.34
CA THR A 122 -13.90 -9.02 -8.97
C THR A 122 -14.00 -10.21 -9.94
N THR A 123 -14.75 -10.11 -11.05
CA THR A 123 -14.85 -11.18 -12.06
C THR A 123 -13.59 -11.25 -12.94
N PHE A 124 -13.45 -12.30 -13.76
CA PHE A 124 -12.21 -12.58 -14.52
C PHE A 124 -11.72 -11.37 -15.34
N SER A 125 -12.52 -10.88 -16.29
CA SER A 125 -12.09 -9.84 -17.23
C SER A 125 -11.82 -8.48 -16.58
N PRO A 126 -12.67 -7.96 -15.66
CA PRO A 126 -12.35 -6.74 -14.92
C PRO A 126 -11.08 -6.85 -14.09
N VAL A 127 -10.85 -7.97 -13.39
CA VAL A 127 -9.60 -8.18 -12.66
C VAL A 127 -8.42 -8.22 -13.63
N GLN A 128 -8.57 -8.89 -14.78
CA GLN A 128 -7.54 -8.97 -15.80
C GLN A 128 -7.16 -7.59 -16.32
N ALA A 129 -8.14 -6.79 -16.76
CA ALA A 129 -7.91 -5.45 -17.28
C ALA A 129 -7.18 -4.57 -16.26
N VAL A 130 -7.57 -4.62 -14.98
CA VAL A 130 -6.88 -3.87 -13.92
C VAL A 130 -5.44 -4.38 -13.69
N GLN A 131 -5.18 -5.68 -13.80
CA GLN A 131 -3.82 -6.23 -13.65
C GLN A 131 -2.90 -5.84 -14.80
N GLU A 132 -3.44 -5.69 -16.01
CA GLU A 132 -2.72 -5.21 -17.20
C GLU A 132 -2.63 -3.68 -17.28
N GLY A 133 -3.08 -2.96 -16.25
CA GLY A 133 -3.05 -1.49 -16.26
C GLY A 133 -4.05 -0.82 -17.19
N VAL A 134 -5.04 -1.56 -17.68
CA VAL A 134 -6.01 -1.07 -18.66
C VAL A 134 -7.14 -0.31 -17.96
N PRO A 135 -7.34 1.00 -18.23
CA PRO A 135 -8.44 1.78 -17.68
C PRO A 135 -9.78 1.07 -17.92
N THR A 136 -10.57 0.90 -16.86
CA THR A 136 -11.69 -0.03 -16.88
C THR A 136 -12.99 0.56 -16.33
N ILE A 137 -14.08 0.39 -17.08
CA ILE A 137 -15.46 0.69 -16.65
C ILE A 137 -16.29 -0.60 -16.61
N ILE A 138 -16.96 -0.83 -15.49
CA ILE A 138 -17.88 -1.96 -15.28
C ILE A 138 -19.31 -1.48 -15.09
N GLY A 139 -20.29 -2.38 -15.24
CA GLY A 139 -21.71 -2.07 -15.02
C GLY A 139 -22.23 -0.97 -15.92
N LEU A 140 -21.64 -0.79 -17.11
CA LEU A 140 -22.09 0.21 -18.06
C LEU A 140 -23.47 -0.21 -18.61
N PRO A 141 -24.50 0.65 -18.57
CA PRO A 141 -25.85 0.25 -18.96
C PRO A 141 -25.97 0.29 -20.48
N ILE A 142 -25.44 -0.74 -21.14
CA ILE A 142 -25.45 -0.91 -22.60
C ILE A 142 -26.04 -2.28 -22.97
N GLU A 143 -26.67 -2.35 -24.13
CA GLU A 143 -27.15 -3.60 -24.72
C GLU A 143 -26.38 -3.89 -26.01
N PHE A 144 -26.00 -5.15 -26.21
CA PHE A 144 -25.33 -5.62 -27.43
C PHE A 144 -26.39 -5.97 -28.47
N LEU A 145 -26.17 -5.51 -29.70
CA LEU A 145 -27.02 -5.76 -30.86
C LEU A 145 -26.17 -6.48 -31.91
N ASP A 146 -26.60 -7.67 -32.31
CA ASP A 146 -26.03 -8.36 -33.46
C ASP A 146 -26.56 -7.72 -34.75
N GLY A 147 -25.65 -7.37 -35.67
CA GLY A 147 -25.99 -6.85 -36.98
C GLY A 147 -26.47 -7.96 -37.93
N PRO A 148 -26.95 -7.61 -39.14
CA PRO A 148 -27.20 -8.61 -40.17
C PRO A 148 -25.92 -9.39 -40.52
N ASP A 149 -26.06 -10.69 -40.83
CA ASP A 149 -24.98 -11.58 -41.33
C ASP A 149 -24.54 -11.18 -42.75
N GLU A 150 -24.06 -9.95 -42.90
CA GLU A 150 -23.48 -9.41 -44.12
C GLU A 150 -22.07 -8.90 -43.81
N PRO A 151 -21.04 -9.35 -44.57
CA PRO A 151 -19.68 -8.91 -44.35
C PRO A 151 -19.55 -7.39 -44.47
N ARG A 152 -18.92 -6.76 -43.48
CA ARG A 152 -18.66 -5.32 -43.47
C ARG A 152 -17.16 -5.06 -43.47
N LEU A 153 -16.72 -4.16 -44.37
CA LEU A 153 -15.37 -3.63 -44.36
C LEU A 153 -15.25 -2.53 -43.30
N ILE A 154 -14.30 -2.67 -42.39
CA ILE A 154 -13.91 -1.65 -41.41
C ILE A 154 -12.53 -1.13 -41.79
N ASP A 155 -12.45 0.16 -42.07
CA ASP A 155 -11.20 0.87 -42.34
C ASP A 155 -10.79 1.67 -41.10
N LEU A 156 -9.62 1.33 -40.56
CA LEU A 156 -9.00 1.98 -39.40
C LEU A 156 -7.71 2.68 -39.84
N GLU A 157 -7.35 3.75 -39.14
CA GLU A 157 -6.14 4.54 -39.41
C GLU A 157 -5.45 4.87 -38.08
N ASN A 158 -4.11 4.70 -38.02
CA ASN A 158 -3.33 5.12 -36.86
C ASN A 158 -2.98 6.62 -36.92
N ASP A 159 -2.35 7.13 -35.86
CA ASP A 159 -1.99 8.55 -35.76
C ASP A 159 -0.94 8.99 -36.83
N ASP A 160 -0.25 8.03 -37.49
CA ASP A 160 0.73 8.28 -38.57
C ASP A 160 0.10 8.20 -39.98
N GLY A 161 -1.19 7.87 -40.09
CA GLY A 161 -1.91 7.73 -41.36
C GLY A 161 -1.80 6.35 -42.02
N GLU A 162 -1.20 5.36 -41.35
CA GLU A 162 -1.18 3.97 -41.82
C GLU A 162 -2.56 3.33 -41.62
N ARG A 163 -3.00 2.55 -42.61
CA ARG A 163 -4.36 2.01 -42.67
C ARG A 163 -4.41 0.50 -42.48
N LEU A 164 -5.45 0.05 -41.77
CA LEU A 164 -5.84 -1.34 -41.62
C LEU A 164 -7.28 -1.51 -42.11
N SER A 165 -7.49 -2.40 -43.08
CA SER A 165 -8.81 -2.74 -43.61
C SER A 165 -9.15 -4.18 -43.22
N VAL A 166 -10.21 -4.36 -42.43
CA VAL A 166 -10.64 -5.67 -41.91
C VAL A 166 -12.03 -6.01 -42.45
N HIS A 167 -12.19 -7.21 -42.99
CA HIS A 167 -13.51 -7.76 -43.33
C HIS A 167 -14.02 -8.53 -42.10
N LEU A 168 -15.13 -8.09 -41.52
CA LEU A 168 -15.80 -8.83 -40.45
C LEU A 168 -17.03 -9.52 -41.00
N ASP A 169 -17.12 -10.84 -40.78
CA ASP A 169 -18.27 -11.65 -41.19
C ASP A 169 -19.50 -11.37 -40.31
N HIS A 170 -19.27 -11.08 -39.02
CA HIS A 170 -20.29 -10.71 -38.06
C HIS A 170 -19.93 -9.39 -37.40
N HIS A 171 -20.80 -8.39 -37.54
CA HIS A 171 -20.59 -7.09 -36.90
C HIS A 171 -21.56 -6.89 -35.75
N ARG A 172 -21.06 -6.25 -34.68
CA ARG A 172 -21.87 -5.92 -33.51
C ARG A 172 -22.01 -4.42 -33.34
N SER A 173 -23.02 -4.03 -32.59
CA SER A 173 -23.22 -2.66 -32.11
C SER A 173 -23.60 -2.69 -30.64
N ILE A 174 -23.38 -1.56 -29.96
CA ILE A 174 -23.91 -1.34 -28.61
C ILE A 174 -24.90 -0.19 -28.64
N THR A 175 -25.94 -0.29 -27.82
CA THR A 175 -26.91 0.79 -27.64
C THR A 175 -26.95 1.29 -26.19
N SER A 176 -27.15 2.59 -26.03
CA SER A 176 -27.36 3.23 -24.73
C SER A 176 -28.79 2.99 -24.19
N PRO A 177 -29.06 3.27 -22.90
CA PRO A 177 -30.36 3.02 -22.28
C PRO A 177 -31.50 3.71 -23.02
N GLY A 178 -32.53 2.93 -23.38
CA GLY A 178 -33.68 3.43 -24.12
C GLY A 178 -33.41 3.71 -25.61
N GLY A 179 -32.34 3.18 -26.19
CA GLY A 179 -32.10 3.23 -27.64
C GLY A 179 -31.65 4.59 -28.18
N LYS A 180 -31.14 5.48 -27.33
CA LYS A 180 -30.86 6.88 -27.70
C LYS A 180 -29.65 7.05 -28.61
N THR A 181 -28.65 6.18 -28.49
CA THR A 181 -27.39 6.24 -29.23
C THR A 181 -26.95 4.82 -29.54
N ILE A 182 -26.67 4.55 -30.82
CA ILE A 182 -26.11 3.29 -31.30
C ILE A 182 -24.68 3.55 -31.73
N LEU A 183 -23.74 2.77 -31.23
CA LEU A 183 -22.33 2.79 -31.62
C LEU A 183 -21.98 1.47 -32.30
N SER A 184 -21.43 1.54 -33.51
CA SER A 184 -20.99 0.39 -34.27
C SER A 184 -19.55 -0.01 -33.89
N GLU A 185 -19.24 -1.29 -34.01
CA GLU A 185 -17.86 -1.76 -34.03
C GLU A 185 -17.05 -1.01 -35.11
N GLY A 186 -15.86 -0.52 -34.75
CA GLY A 186 -15.04 0.37 -35.57
C GLY A 186 -15.22 1.87 -35.28
N ASP A 187 -16.27 2.30 -34.56
CA ASP A 187 -16.47 3.71 -34.24
C ASP A 187 -15.41 4.24 -33.27
N ILE A 188 -15.01 5.51 -33.44
CA ILE A 188 -14.14 6.17 -32.46
C ILE A 188 -14.96 6.61 -31.25
N ILE A 189 -14.54 6.15 -30.07
CA ILE A 189 -15.16 6.46 -28.79
C ILE A 189 -14.13 6.95 -27.78
N SER A 190 -14.61 7.59 -26.71
CA SER A 190 -13.78 8.02 -25.59
C SER A 190 -14.39 7.57 -24.28
N MET A 191 -13.56 7.04 -23.38
CA MET A 191 -13.97 6.60 -22.05
C MET A 191 -13.13 7.27 -20.96
N SER A 192 -13.76 7.55 -19.82
CA SER A 192 -13.05 7.95 -18.59
C SER A 192 -13.15 6.84 -17.55
N GLY A 193 -12.05 6.14 -17.31
CA GLY A 193 -11.93 5.15 -16.25
C GLY A 193 -12.04 5.77 -14.86
N THR A 194 -11.73 7.06 -14.71
CA THR A 194 -11.90 7.80 -13.44
C THR A 194 -13.35 8.19 -13.20
N GLY A 195 -14.03 8.73 -14.21
CA GLY A 195 -15.42 9.18 -14.12
C GLY A 195 -16.45 8.08 -14.36
N GLY A 196 -16.04 6.91 -14.84
CA GLY A 196 -16.97 5.85 -15.26
C GLY A 196 -17.80 6.21 -16.50
N THR A 197 -17.37 7.17 -17.32
CA THR A 197 -18.21 7.74 -18.39
C THR A 197 -17.78 7.30 -19.79
N LEU A 198 -18.76 7.08 -20.68
CA LEU A 198 -18.56 6.81 -22.11
C LEU A 198 -19.05 8.00 -22.95
N HIS A 199 -18.30 8.35 -23.99
CA HIS A 199 -18.56 9.47 -24.89
C HIS A 199 -18.31 9.07 -26.35
N GLN A 200 -19.05 9.69 -27.28
CA GLN A 200 -18.81 9.50 -28.71
C GLN A 200 -17.64 10.38 -29.20
N GLY A 201 -16.84 9.85 -30.12
CA GLY A 201 -15.78 10.61 -30.81
C GLY A 201 -14.49 10.76 -30.01
N LYS A 202 -13.52 11.44 -30.62
CA LYS A 202 -12.18 11.70 -30.07
C LYS A 202 -12.21 12.84 -29.04
N ARG A 203 -11.47 12.68 -27.95
CA ARG A 203 -11.30 13.72 -26.91
C ARG A 203 -9.82 13.96 -26.62
N GLU A 204 -9.48 15.22 -26.38
CA GLU A 204 -8.12 15.60 -26.02
C GLU A 204 -7.80 15.22 -24.58
N ARG A 205 -6.59 14.71 -24.36
CA ARG A 205 -6.09 14.25 -23.07
C ARG A 205 -4.68 14.76 -22.77
N VAL A 206 -4.37 14.86 -21.49
CA VAL A 206 -3.04 15.17 -20.97
C VAL A 206 -2.39 13.87 -20.51
N LEU A 207 -1.15 13.62 -20.95
CA LEU A 207 -0.38 12.45 -20.53
C LEU A 207 0.46 12.77 -19.27
N PRO A 208 0.51 11.86 -18.29
CA PRO A 208 1.28 12.06 -17.07
C PRO A 208 2.79 11.85 -17.31
N VAL A 209 3.61 12.72 -16.73
CA VAL A 209 5.08 12.73 -16.93
C VAL A 209 5.77 11.52 -16.31
N ILE A 210 5.33 11.08 -15.11
CA ILE A 210 5.99 10.02 -14.34
C ILE A 210 5.83 8.64 -15.01
N PRO A 211 4.62 8.16 -15.33
CA PRO A 211 4.42 6.91 -16.05
C PRO A 211 5.12 6.89 -17.41
N HIS A 212 5.04 8.00 -18.16
CA HIS A 212 5.70 8.11 -19.47
C HIS A 212 7.22 7.87 -19.39
N LEU A 213 7.89 8.44 -18.39
CA LEU A 213 9.31 8.16 -18.16
C LEU A 213 9.54 6.68 -17.85
N TYR A 214 8.67 6.06 -17.04
CA TYR A 214 8.85 4.66 -16.63
C TYR A 214 8.65 3.70 -17.81
N ASP A 215 7.61 3.91 -18.63
CA ASP A 215 7.36 3.14 -19.85
C ASP A 215 8.57 3.20 -20.79
N LEU A 216 9.10 4.40 -21.01
CA LEU A 216 10.26 4.61 -21.86
C LEU A 216 11.51 3.89 -21.33
N LEU A 217 11.75 3.93 -20.01
CA LEU A 217 12.87 3.23 -19.38
C LEU A 217 12.69 1.70 -19.40
N ILE A 218 11.46 1.20 -19.33
CA ILE A 218 11.16 -0.23 -19.50
C ILE A 218 11.55 -0.68 -20.90
N GLN A 219 11.12 0.05 -21.94
CA GLN A 219 11.48 -0.29 -23.32
C GLN A 219 12.99 -0.25 -23.53
N CYS A 220 13.67 0.76 -22.99
CA CYS A 220 15.14 0.83 -23.02
C CYS A 220 15.79 -0.36 -22.30
N TYR A 221 15.24 -0.79 -21.17
CA TYR A 221 15.74 -1.95 -20.43
C TYR A 221 15.56 -3.24 -21.23
N LEU A 222 14.38 -3.46 -21.83
CA LEU A 222 14.10 -4.64 -22.64
C LEU A 222 15.06 -4.74 -23.83
N ALA A 223 15.28 -3.63 -24.54
CA ALA A 223 16.27 -3.56 -25.61
C ALA A 223 17.71 -3.85 -25.10
N ALA A 224 18.07 -3.33 -23.93
CA ALA A 224 19.37 -3.61 -23.32
C ALA A 224 19.52 -5.07 -22.88
N LYS A 225 18.46 -5.68 -22.34
CA LYS A 225 18.43 -7.09 -21.95
C LYS A 225 18.59 -8.01 -23.15
N GLU A 226 17.92 -7.71 -24.26
CA GLU A 226 18.06 -8.46 -25.51
C GLU A 226 19.51 -8.40 -26.05
N GLN A 227 20.14 -7.23 -26.01
CA GLN A 227 21.48 -7.03 -26.57
C GLN A 227 22.63 -7.48 -25.65
N TYR A 228 22.51 -7.29 -24.34
CA TYR A 228 23.61 -7.46 -23.37
C TYR A 228 23.33 -8.50 -22.28
N GLY A 229 22.14 -9.10 -22.25
CA GLY A 229 21.72 -10.03 -21.21
C GLY A 229 21.20 -9.33 -19.94
N ALA A 230 20.46 -10.08 -19.12
CA ALA A 230 19.73 -9.53 -17.98
C ALA A 230 20.62 -8.93 -16.88
N GLY A 231 21.80 -9.52 -16.62
CA GLY A 231 22.71 -9.09 -15.56
C GLY A 231 23.39 -7.73 -15.80
N ASP A 232 23.51 -7.30 -17.06
CA ASP A 232 24.16 -6.04 -17.46
C ASP A 232 23.22 -5.04 -18.14
N ALA A 233 21.93 -5.37 -18.28
CA ALA A 233 20.93 -4.53 -18.94
C ALA A 233 20.86 -3.11 -18.35
N TRP A 234 20.70 -2.97 -17.03
CA TRP A 234 20.66 -1.66 -16.36
C TRP A 234 21.94 -0.85 -16.55
N LYS A 235 23.11 -1.50 -16.52
CA LYS A 235 24.41 -0.83 -16.72
C LYS A 235 24.63 -0.40 -18.17
N SER A 236 23.93 -1.03 -19.10
CA SER A 236 24.11 -0.89 -20.55
C SER A 236 22.98 -0.13 -21.23
N LEU A 237 21.97 0.34 -20.47
CA LEU A 237 20.86 1.17 -20.96
C LEU A 237 21.31 2.26 -21.94
N SER A 238 22.30 3.06 -21.51
CA SER A 238 22.81 4.21 -22.27
C SER A 238 23.56 3.85 -23.55
N ARG A 239 23.86 2.57 -23.77
CA ARG A 239 24.53 2.04 -24.96
C ARG A 239 23.54 1.57 -26.03
N THR A 240 22.25 1.54 -25.73
CA THR A 240 21.22 1.10 -26.68
C THR A 240 20.84 2.24 -27.64
N PRO A 241 20.53 1.94 -28.92
CA PRO A 241 20.00 2.93 -29.85
C PRO A 241 18.71 3.59 -29.37
N LEU A 242 17.84 2.82 -28.71
CA LEU A 242 16.56 3.30 -28.19
C LEU A 242 16.77 4.37 -27.10
N TYR A 243 17.64 4.12 -26.13
CA TYR A 243 17.98 5.14 -25.14
C TYR A 243 18.60 6.38 -25.78
N ALA A 244 19.49 6.20 -26.77
CA ALA A 244 20.12 7.32 -27.46
C ALA A 244 19.09 8.22 -28.18
N ALA A 245 18.06 7.63 -28.78
CA ALA A 245 16.97 8.36 -29.45
C ALA A 245 16.13 9.20 -28.49
N HIS A 246 15.95 8.76 -27.24
CA HIS A 246 15.14 9.45 -26.24
C HIS A 246 15.93 10.11 -25.11
N ARG A 247 17.26 10.16 -25.21
CA ARG A 247 18.13 10.65 -24.13
C ARG A 247 17.79 12.07 -23.70
N GLU A 248 17.57 12.99 -24.65
CA GLU A 248 17.26 14.38 -24.34
C GLU A 248 15.95 14.52 -23.57
N GLU A 249 14.95 13.73 -23.94
CA GLU A 249 13.65 13.67 -23.27
C GLU A 249 13.78 13.13 -21.84
N ILE A 250 14.46 11.99 -21.67
CA ILE A 250 14.72 11.36 -20.37
C ILE A 250 15.44 12.33 -19.43
N GLU A 251 16.54 12.95 -19.91
CA GLU A 251 17.32 13.89 -19.11
C GLU A 251 16.50 15.12 -18.72
N LYS A 252 15.68 15.64 -19.64
CA LYS A 252 14.81 16.79 -19.38
C LYS A 252 13.78 16.47 -18.30
N ILE A 253 13.16 15.29 -18.32
CA ILE A 253 12.18 14.88 -17.31
C ILE A 253 12.86 14.71 -15.96
N ILE A 254 13.99 13.98 -15.89
CA ILE A 254 14.67 13.69 -14.62
C ILE A 254 15.19 14.96 -13.94
N LYS A 255 15.66 15.94 -14.73
CA LYS A 255 16.12 17.25 -14.24
C LYS A 255 14.98 18.22 -13.92
N SER A 256 13.73 17.89 -14.27
CA SER A 256 12.60 18.79 -14.03
C SER A 256 12.31 18.92 -12.53
N ASP A 257 11.97 20.13 -12.09
CA ASP A 257 11.58 20.41 -10.70
C ASP A 257 10.45 19.48 -10.24
N LEU A 258 9.47 19.20 -11.11
CA LEU A 258 8.36 18.29 -10.83
C LEU A 258 8.85 16.90 -10.45
N PHE A 259 9.74 16.30 -11.26
CA PHE A 259 10.22 14.96 -11.02
C PHE A 259 11.16 14.91 -9.82
N VAL A 260 12.03 15.91 -9.64
CA VAL A 260 12.88 16.05 -8.44
C VAL A 260 12.01 16.11 -7.18
N GLY A 261 10.92 16.88 -7.20
CA GLY A 261 9.96 16.94 -6.10
C GLY A 261 9.25 15.61 -5.86
N PHE A 262 8.79 14.94 -6.93
CA PHE A 262 8.21 13.60 -6.85
C PHE A 262 9.15 12.61 -6.16
N GLN A 263 10.42 12.57 -6.55
CA GLN A 263 11.41 11.67 -5.95
C GLN A 263 11.56 11.93 -4.44
N LYS A 264 11.70 13.18 -4.01
CA LYS A 264 11.78 13.54 -2.58
C LYS A 264 10.56 13.09 -1.79
N VAL A 265 9.36 13.29 -2.34
CA VAL A 265 8.09 12.92 -1.67
C VAL A 265 7.89 11.40 -1.66
N LYS A 266 8.23 10.71 -2.75
CA LYS A 266 8.23 9.24 -2.85
C LYS A 266 9.22 8.61 -1.86
N GLU A 267 10.42 9.16 -1.75
CA GLU A 267 11.44 8.69 -0.79
C GLU A 267 10.93 8.80 0.64
N LEU A 268 10.33 9.95 1.00
CA LEU A 268 9.71 10.12 2.31
C LEU A 268 8.57 9.11 2.53
N ALA A 269 7.68 8.94 1.55
CA ALA A 269 6.58 7.98 1.63
C ALA A 269 7.06 6.54 1.91
N ARG A 270 8.16 6.10 1.26
CA ARG A 270 8.80 4.80 1.53
C ARG A 270 9.32 4.70 2.96
N LYS A 271 9.97 5.76 3.47
CA LYS A 271 10.55 5.77 4.82
C LYS A 271 9.50 5.67 5.92
N VAL A 272 8.33 6.28 5.71
CA VAL A 272 7.30 6.43 6.75
C VAL A 272 6.19 5.40 6.65
N SER A 273 6.08 4.70 5.52
CA SER A 273 5.09 3.63 5.38
C SER A 273 5.48 2.43 6.25
N PRO A 274 4.55 1.88 7.05
CA PRO A 274 4.80 0.66 7.82
C PRO A 274 4.75 -0.61 6.94
N LEU A 275 4.34 -0.49 5.68
CA LEU A 275 4.15 -1.61 4.75
C LEU A 275 5.10 -1.47 3.56
N LYS A 276 5.67 -2.58 3.12
CA LYS A 276 6.33 -2.64 1.81
C LYS A 276 5.27 -2.77 0.72
N ILE A 277 5.54 -2.17 -0.44
CA ILE A 277 4.66 -2.25 -1.61
C ILE A 277 5.34 -3.11 -2.65
N PHE A 278 4.80 -4.31 -2.86
CA PHE A 278 5.29 -5.26 -3.84
C PHE A 278 4.37 -5.36 -5.05
N VAL A 279 4.86 -6.02 -6.09
CA VAL A 279 4.17 -6.12 -7.37
C VAL A 279 3.56 -7.50 -7.58
N ASN A 280 2.38 -7.51 -8.17
CA ASN A 280 1.76 -8.68 -8.77
C ASN A 280 2.33 -8.84 -10.19
N VAL A 281 2.79 -10.05 -10.55
CA VAL A 281 3.47 -10.26 -11.84
C VAL A 281 2.94 -11.45 -12.62
N HIS A 282 2.99 -11.29 -13.92
CA HIS A 282 2.79 -12.33 -14.94
C HIS A 282 3.74 -12.16 -16.13
N ASP A 283 4.50 -11.06 -16.19
CA ASP A 283 5.55 -10.82 -17.16
C ASP A 283 6.73 -10.03 -16.55
N PRO A 284 7.86 -9.89 -17.29
CA PRO A 284 9.04 -9.18 -16.80
C PRO A 284 8.85 -7.67 -16.63
N GLU A 285 7.96 -7.04 -17.41
CA GLU A 285 7.73 -5.59 -17.37
C GLU A 285 7.22 -5.16 -16.00
N CYS A 286 6.35 -5.97 -15.40
CA CYS A 286 5.87 -5.77 -14.04
C CYS A 286 7.02 -5.65 -13.01
N VAL A 287 8.07 -6.49 -13.13
CA VAL A 287 9.23 -6.47 -12.23
C VAL A 287 10.09 -5.23 -12.46
N ILE A 288 10.28 -4.85 -13.73
CA ILE A 288 11.05 -3.67 -14.13
C ILE A 288 10.36 -2.41 -13.62
N TRP A 289 9.04 -2.32 -13.75
CA TRP A 289 8.26 -1.22 -13.19
C TRP A 289 8.42 -1.11 -11.67
N ALA A 290 8.29 -2.22 -10.95
CA ALA A 290 8.48 -2.26 -9.51
C ALA A 290 9.88 -1.77 -9.10
N ARG A 291 10.90 -2.12 -9.88
CA ARG A 291 12.27 -1.63 -9.70
C ARG A 291 12.35 -0.12 -9.90
N LEU A 292 11.71 0.44 -10.92
CA LEU A 292 11.66 1.89 -11.15
C LEU A 292 10.95 2.63 -10.00
N VAL A 293 9.84 2.09 -9.49
CA VAL A 293 9.17 2.62 -8.28
C VAL A 293 10.13 2.61 -7.09
N ALA A 294 10.90 1.54 -6.91
CA ALA A 294 11.90 1.39 -5.86
C ALA A 294 13.22 2.14 -6.10
N SER A 295 13.38 2.85 -7.22
CA SER A 295 14.65 3.51 -7.57
C SER A 295 14.60 5.02 -7.49
N ASP A 296 15.75 5.63 -7.23
CA ASP A 296 15.98 7.07 -7.42
C ASP A 296 16.88 7.29 -8.64
N PHE A 297 16.67 8.40 -9.33
CA PHE A 297 17.22 8.70 -10.63
C PHE A 297 18.05 9.99 -10.57
N ARG A 298 19.27 9.92 -11.11
CA ARG A 298 20.19 11.06 -11.22
C ARG A 298 20.83 11.07 -12.60
N ILE A 299 21.15 12.26 -13.11
CA ILE A 299 22.00 12.42 -14.29
C ILE A 299 23.40 12.80 -13.81
N GLU A 300 24.37 11.90 -13.94
CA GLU A 300 25.75 12.06 -13.48
C GLU A 300 26.72 11.80 -14.64
N ASN A 301 27.73 12.65 -14.83
CA ASN A 301 28.72 12.54 -15.93
C ASN A 301 28.09 12.39 -17.34
N GLY A 302 26.87 12.91 -17.54
CA GLY A 302 26.12 12.79 -18.78
C GLY A 302 25.41 11.44 -18.98
N GLY A 303 25.36 10.57 -17.97
CA GLY A 303 24.62 9.29 -18.01
C GLY A 303 23.50 9.23 -16.97
N LEU A 304 22.51 8.38 -17.22
CA LEU A 304 21.47 8.04 -16.25
C LEU A 304 22.01 7.06 -15.21
N THR A 305 21.89 7.43 -13.94
CA THR A 305 22.10 6.55 -12.78
C THR A 305 20.73 6.19 -12.20
N VAL A 306 20.46 4.88 -12.07
CA VAL A 306 19.26 4.32 -11.43
C VAL A 306 19.70 3.60 -10.15
N ASP A 307 19.35 4.17 -9.01
CA ASP A 307 19.76 3.69 -7.68
C ASP A 307 18.57 2.99 -7.00
N THR A 308 18.53 1.66 -7.09
CA THR A 308 17.43 0.85 -6.57
C THR A 308 17.61 0.53 -5.09
N ASP A 309 16.64 0.87 -4.25
CA ASP A 309 16.56 0.31 -2.90
C ASP A 309 15.96 -1.11 -2.95
N GLU A 310 16.85 -2.10 -3.03
CA GLU A 310 16.48 -3.52 -3.05
C GLU A 310 15.62 -3.95 -1.86
N ARG A 311 15.52 -3.15 -0.77
CA ARG A 311 14.62 -3.45 0.36
C ARG A 311 13.15 -3.22 0.08
N HIS A 312 12.86 -2.39 -0.91
CA HIS A 312 11.51 -2.02 -1.34
C HIS A 312 11.10 -2.69 -2.66
N LEU A 313 12.00 -3.49 -3.26
CA LEU A 313 11.70 -4.30 -4.43
C LEU A 313 11.29 -5.73 -4.01
N GLY A 314 10.16 -6.19 -4.51
CA GLY A 314 9.67 -7.54 -4.27
C GLY A 314 8.50 -7.91 -5.17
N VAL A 315 8.39 -9.20 -5.49
CA VAL A 315 7.24 -9.82 -6.14
C VAL A 315 6.38 -10.47 -5.07
N GLY A 316 5.24 -9.85 -4.76
CA GLY A 316 4.35 -10.29 -3.70
C GLY A 316 3.33 -11.33 -4.15
N LEU A 317 3.11 -11.47 -5.47
CA LEU A 317 2.27 -12.50 -6.06
C LEU A 317 2.58 -12.70 -7.54
N LEU A 318 3.15 -13.85 -7.90
CA LEU A 318 3.26 -14.32 -9.28
C LEU A 318 2.11 -15.28 -9.57
N ARG A 319 1.39 -15.04 -10.67
CA ARG A 319 0.22 -15.82 -11.09
C ARG A 319 0.50 -16.60 -12.37
N ASP A 320 0.73 -17.91 -12.23
CA ASP A 320 0.94 -18.86 -13.33
C ASP A 320 -0.16 -18.75 -14.39
N GLU A 321 -1.44 -18.75 -14.00
CA GLU A 321 -2.54 -18.76 -14.96
C GLU A 321 -2.56 -17.56 -15.94
N ARG A 322 -1.86 -16.48 -15.60
CA ARG A 322 -1.74 -15.26 -16.43
C ARG A 322 -0.54 -15.25 -17.36
N MET A 323 0.24 -16.33 -17.38
CA MET A 323 1.43 -16.44 -18.23
C MET A 323 1.10 -17.12 -19.56
N TRP A 324 -0.10 -17.71 -19.70
CA TRP A 324 -0.56 -18.45 -20.87
C TRP A 324 -1.36 -17.55 -21.82
N ILE A 325 -0.65 -16.68 -22.55
CA ILE A 325 -1.25 -15.68 -23.45
C ILE A 325 -1.32 -16.12 -24.92
N ASP A 326 -0.46 -17.05 -25.35
CA ASP A 326 -0.43 -17.53 -26.73
C ASP A 326 -1.39 -18.72 -26.91
N GLY A 327 -2.18 -18.70 -27.99
CA GLY A 327 -3.20 -19.72 -28.29
C GLY A 327 -2.69 -21.15 -28.32
N ASP A 328 -1.47 -21.38 -28.81
CA ASP A 328 -0.87 -22.72 -28.82
C ASP A 328 -0.31 -23.13 -27.44
N ALA A 329 0.17 -22.17 -26.65
CA ALA A 329 0.72 -22.44 -25.32
C ALA A 329 -0.38 -22.81 -24.32
N ILE A 330 -1.51 -22.10 -24.36
CA ILE A 330 -2.65 -22.40 -23.49
C ILE A 330 -3.27 -23.78 -23.77
N ASP A 331 -3.19 -24.26 -25.01
CA ASP A 331 -3.69 -25.58 -25.40
C ASP A 331 -2.92 -26.72 -24.71
N LEU A 332 -1.65 -26.53 -24.35
CA LEU A 332 -0.91 -27.47 -23.51
C LEU A 332 -1.51 -27.56 -22.10
N LEU A 333 -1.82 -26.42 -21.50
CA LEU A 333 -2.47 -26.39 -20.19
C LEU A 333 -3.85 -27.02 -20.25
N ARG A 334 -4.66 -26.74 -21.29
CA ARG A 334 -5.96 -27.39 -21.53
C ARG A 334 -5.82 -28.91 -21.61
N ALA A 335 -4.85 -29.41 -22.38
CA ALA A 335 -4.56 -30.85 -22.49
C ALA A 335 -4.18 -31.46 -21.13
N LEU A 336 -3.35 -30.79 -20.34
CA LEU A 336 -2.96 -31.25 -19.01
C LEU A 336 -4.14 -31.32 -18.02
N LEU A 337 -5.02 -30.30 -18.05
CA LEU A 337 -6.22 -30.23 -17.23
C LEU A 337 -7.21 -31.34 -17.59
N LEU A 338 -7.46 -31.58 -18.88
CA LEU A 338 -8.28 -32.70 -19.38
C LEU A 338 -7.71 -34.07 -18.97
N GLY A 339 -6.39 -34.14 -18.76
CA GLY A 339 -5.71 -35.24 -18.08
C GLY A 339 -5.24 -36.38 -19.00
N PRO A 340 -4.57 -37.40 -18.44
CA PRO A 340 -3.86 -38.42 -19.21
C PRO A 340 -4.77 -39.30 -20.09
N GLY A 341 -6.08 -39.28 -19.85
CA GLY A 341 -7.04 -40.07 -20.61
C GLY A 341 -7.27 -39.59 -22.05
N ILE A 342 -6.86 -38.37 -22.41
CA ILE A 342 -7.12 -37.81 -23.76
C ILE A 342 -6.22 -38.39 -24.86
N CYS A 343 -5.10 -39.02 -24.49
CA CYS A 343 -4.13 -39.60 -25.42
C CYS A 343 -3.45 -40.83 -24.82
N ASP A 344 -2.46 -41.41 -25.51
CA ASP A 344 -1.59 -42.44 -24.94
C ASP A 344 -0.58 -41.85 -23.96
N LYS A 345 0.07 -42.72 -23.18
CA LYS A 345 0.97 -42.32 -22.10
C LYS A 345 2.19 -41.54 -22.60
N ASP A 346 2.83 -41.99 -23.67
CA ASP A 346 4.07 -41.37 -24.17
C ASP A 346 3.78 -39.97 -24.70
N ARG A 347 2.64 -39.81 -25.38
CA ARG A 347 2.17 -38.51 -25.82
C ARG A 347 1.83 -37.58 -24.66
N TYR A 348 1.20 -38.08 -23.60
CA TYR A 348 0.90 -37.27 -22.42
C TYR A 348 2.17 -36.79 -21.71
N GLU A 349 3.17 -37.66 -21.58
CA GLU A 349 4.48 -37.27 -21.00
C GLU A 349 5.21 -36.23 -21.86
N GLN A 350 5.08 -36.31 -23.20
CA GLN A 350 5.60 -35.28 -24.09
C GLN A 350 4.92 -33.91 -23.85
N ILE A 351 3.59 -33.89 -23.70
CA ILE A 351 2.83 -32.67 -23.38
C ILE A 351 3.29 -32.09 -22.03
N ARG A 352 3.51 -32.93 -21.01
CA ARG A 352 4.07 -32.51 -19.72
C ARG A 352 5.45 -31.88 -19.88
N ALA A 353 6.33 -32.51 -20.66
CA ALA A 353 7.67 -31.99 -20.91
C ALA A 353 7.64 -30.63 -21.63
N ASP A 354 6.75 -30.47 -22.61
CA ASP A 354 6.56 -29.19 -23.31
C ASP A 354 5.98 -28.10 -22.41
N TYR A 355 5.02 -28.44 -21.54
CA TYR A 355 4.54 -27.54 -20.49
C TYR A 355 5.68 -27.07 -19.58
N VAL A 356 6.51 -27.99 -19.08
CA VAL A 356 7.65 -27.65 -18.21
C VAL A 356 8.63 -26.72 -18.93
N ARG A 357 8.95 -27.01 -20.19
CA ARG A 357 9.87 -26.20 -21.00
C ARG A 357 9.34 -24.78 -21.20
N ILE A 358 8.09 -24.62 -21.62
CA ILE A 358 7.49 -23.30 -21.91
C ILE A 358 7.27 -22.52 -20.62
N HIS A 359 6.73 -23.15 -19.58
CA HIS A 359 6.48 -22.48 -18.32
C HIS A 359 7.78 -22.06 -17.61
N SER A 360 8.81 -22.91 -17.62
CA SER A 360 10.11 -22.55 -17.03
C SER A 360 10.81 -21.42 -17.79
N GLU A 361 10.61 -21.32 -19.10
CA GLU A 361 11.10 -20.17 -19.87
C GLU A 361 10.40 -18.88 -19.46
N ALA A 362 9.07 -18.88 -19.40
CA ALA A 362 8.30 -17.71 -19.00
C ALA A 362 8.66 -17.25 -17.56
N LEU A 363 8.81 -18.20 -16.63
CA LEU A 363 9.25 -17.90 -15.25
C LEU A 363 10.68 -17.36 -15.21
N TYR A 364 11.60 -17.92 -16.02
CA TYR A 364 12.98 -17.42 -16.11
C TYR A 364 13.01 -15.97 -16.59
N GLN A 365 12.17 -15.58 -17.54
CA GLN A 365 12.09 -14.20 -18.02
C GLN A 365 11.72 -13.23 -16.89
N ILE A 366 10.81 -13.63 -15.99
CA ILE A 366 10.41 -12.85 -14.81
C ILE A 366 11.55 -12.83 -13.77
N PHE A 367 12.10 -14.00 -13.43
CA PHE A 367 13.12 -14.11 -12.39
C PHE A 367 14.42 -13.39 -12.75
N SER A 368 14.85 -13.48 -14.02
CA SER A 368 16.04 -12.80 -14.53
C SER A 368 15.92 -11.27 -14.53
N ALA A 369 14.71 -10.70 -14.47
CA ALA A 369 14.52 -9.26 -14.28
C ALA A 369 14.92 -8.76 -12.88
N GLY A 370 15.18 -9.69 -11.94
CA GLY A 370 15.67 -9.42 -10.60
C GLY A 370 14.54 -9.06 -9.63
N THR A 371 13.98 -10.07 -8.97
CA THR A 371 12.75 -9.99 -8.15
C THR A 371 12.91 -9.31 -6.79
N GLY A 372 14.10 -8.83 -6.43
CA GLY A 372 14.38 -8.18 -5.15
C GLY A 372 14.35 -9.11 -3.94
N GLN A 373 13.75 -8.67 -2.82
CA GLN A 373 13.84 -9.39 -1.54
C GLN A 373 13.07 -10.71 -1.50
N VAL A 374 12.00 -10.84 -2.29
CA VAL A 374 11.13 -12.01 -2.29
C VAL A 374 10.42 -12.16 -3.62
N CYS A 375 10.21 -13.40 -4.03
CA CYS A 375 9.29 -13.76 -5.10
C CYS A 375 8.30 -14.79 -4.59
N VAL A 376 7.03 -14.41 -4.45
CA VAL A 376 5.96 -15.29 -3.99
C VAL A 376 5.24 -15.89 -5.19
N ALA A 377 5.57 -17.12 -5.56
CA ALA A 377 4.98 -17.85 -6.67
C ALA A 377 3.77 -18.68 -6.22
N ARG A 378 2.59 -18.35 -6.73
CA ARG A 378 1.36 -19.09 -6.40
C ARG A 378 1.16 -20.26 -7.34
N ILE A 379 0.78 -21.40 -6.76
CA ILE A 379 0.34 -22.57 -7.53
C ILE A 379 -0.86 -22.23 -8.42
N LEU A 380 -1.02 -22.97 -9.52
CA LEU A 380 -2.15 -22.82 -10.43
C LEU A 380 -3.47 -22.89 -9.68
N CYS A 381 -4.25 -21.81 -9.73
CA CYS A 381 -5.44 -21.68 -8.91
C CYS A 381 -6.69 -21.31 -9.71
N MET A 382 -6.65 -21.13 -11.03
CA MET A 382 -7.86 -20.73 -11.77
C MET A 382 -8.84 -21.90 -11.96
N PRO A 383 -10.18 -21.67 -11.93
CA PRO A 383 -11.15 -22.74 -12.16
C PRO A 383 -11.12 -23.27 -13.60
N PHE A 384 -11.48 -24.55 -13.78
CA PHE A 384 -11.46 -25.19 -15.10
C PHE A 384 -12.32 -24.50 -16.14
N SER A 385 -13.52 -24.01 -15.77
CA SER A 385 -14.43 -23.33 -16.69
C SER A 385 -13.88 -22.04 -17.29
N LYS A 386 -12.75 -21.52 -16.79
CA LYS A 386 -12.05 -20.39 -17.40
C LYS A 386 -11.06 -20.81 -18.49
N PHE A 387 -10.51 -22.02 -18.42
CA PHE A 387 -9.66 -22.61 -19.47
C PHE A 387 -10.47 -23.40 -20.51
N LEU A 388 -11.55 -24.03 -20.06
CA LEU A 388 -12.43 -24.92 -20.80
C LEU A 388 -13.88 -24.42 -20.62
N PRO A 389 -14.26 -23.29 -21.25
CA PRO A 389 -15.60 -22.72 -21.12
C PRO A 389 -16.68 -23.60 -21.76
N ASP A 390 -17.96 -23.28 -21.52
CA ASP A 390 -19.10 -24.09 -22.02
C ASP A 390 -19.16 -24.15 -23.56
N ASP A 391 -18.65 -23.12 -24.23
CA ASP A 391 -18.53 -23.01 -25.69
C ASP A 391 -17.20 -23.55 -26.23
N PHE A 392 -16.40 -24.22 -25.40
CA PHE A 392 -15.13 -24.80 -25.83
C PHE A 392 -15.33 -25.84 -26.95
N ASP A 393 -14.78 -25.55 -28.13
CA ASP A 393 -14.83 -26.45 -29.28
C ASP A 393 -13.81 -27.59 -29.13
N PHE A 394 -14.21 -28.62 -28.38
CA PHE A 394 -13.41 -29.82 -28.21
C PHE A 394 -13.21 -30.61 -29.52
N HIS A 395 -14.06 -30.42 -30.55
CA HIS A 395 -13.86 -31.07 -31.85
C HIS A 395 -12.67 -30.44 -32.57
N ALA A 396 -12.66 -29.11 -32.72
CA ALA A 396 -11.55 -28.39 -33.33
C ALA A 396 -10.24 -28.56 -32.55
N PHE A 397 -10.31 -28.53 -31.21
CA PHE A 397 -9.16 -28.81 -30.35
C PHE A 397 -8.59 -30.22 -30.58
N SER A 398 -9.46 -31.23 -30.68
CA SER A 398 -9.04 -32.61 -30.92
C SER A 398 -8.43 -32.78 -32.29
N GLU A 399 -8.99 -32.17 -33.33
CA GLU A 399 -8.46 -32.24 -34.70
C GLU A 399 -7.09 -31.57 -34.79
N ARG A 400 -6.97 -30.33 -34.31
CA ARG A 400 -5.72 -29.54 -34.31
C ARG A 400 -4.57 -30.30 -33.67
N HIS A 401 -4.84 -30.90 -32.51
CA HIS A 401 -3.85 -31.63 -31.73
C HIS A 401 -3.90 -33.13 -31.97
N GLY A 402 -4.63 -33.64 -32.95
CA GLY A 402 -4.75 -35.07 -33.24
C GLY A 402 -5.12 -35.96 -32.03
N PHE A 403 -5.96 -35.47 -31.11
CA PHE A 403 -6.47 -36.24 -29.97
C PHE A 403 -7.71 -37.05 -30.34
N ASP A 404 -8.02 -38.08 -29.54
CA ASP A 404 -9.26 -38.83 -29.65
C ASP A 404 -10.43 -37.98 -29.14
N THR A 405 -11.28 -37.52 -30.07
CA THR A 405 -12.38 -36.61 -29.76
C THR A 405 -13.36 -37.16 -28.73
N GLU A 406 -13.63 -38.47 -28.73
CA GLU A 406 -14.54 -39.06 -27.73
C GLU A 406 -13.93 -39.04 -26.34
N ARG A 407 -12.60 -39.26 -26.24
CA ARG A 407 -11.89 -39.18 -24.96
C ARG A 407 -11.83 -37.75 -24.43
N VAL A 408 -11.51 -36.77 -25.30
CA VAL A 408 -11.50 -35.35 -24.95
C VAL A 408 -12.89 -34.91 -24.49
N GLN A 409 -13.94 -35.25 -25.25
CA GLN A 409 -15.31 -34.91 -24.89
C GLN A 409 -15.71 -35.51 -23.54
N ARG A 410 -15.33 -36.77 -23.27
CA ARG A 410 -15.60 -37.41 -21.98
C ARG A 410 -14.89 -36.72 -20.83
N ALA A 411 -13.61 -36.38 -20.98
CA ALA A 411 -12.83 -35.65 -19.99
C ALA A 411 -13.42 -34.27 -19.71
N PHE A 412 -13.73 -33.52 -20.77
CA PHE A 412 -14.37 -32.21 -20.69
C PHE A 412 -15.68 -32.25 -19.89
N ARG A 413 -16.58 -33.19 -20.21
CA ARG A 413 -17.87 -33.34 -19.50
C ARG A 413 -17.72 -33.66 -18.01
N VAL A 414 -16.66 -34.37 -17.61
CA VAL A 414 -16.39 -34.69 -16.20
C VAL A 414 -15.94 -33.46 -15.44
N ILE A 415 -15.09 -32.63 -16.05
CA ILE A 415 -14.42 -31.52 -15.39
C ILE A 415 -15.26 -30.23 -15.40
N CYS A 416 -16.00 -29.96 -16.48
CA CYS A 416 -16.78 -28.72 -16.63
C CYS A 416 -18.19 -28.78 -15.99
N GLY A 417 -18.52 -29.85 -15.27
CA GLY A 417 -19.83 -30.03 -14.63
C GLY A 417 -20.00 -29.33 -13.26
N GLU A 418 -18.99 -28.60 -12.77
CA GLU A 418 -19.04 -27.93 -11.47
C GLU A 418 -20.01 -26.74 -11.48
N ARG A 419 -21.06 -26.81 -10.65
CA ARG A 419 -22.04 -25.71 -10.53
C ARG A 419 -21.50 -24.53 -9.72
N GLU A 420 -20.76 -24.80 -8.64
CA GLU A 420 -20.13 -23.78 -7.80
C GLU A 420 -18.62 -23.75 -8.06
N VAL A 421 -18.25 -22.96 -9.06
CA VAL A 421 -16.91 -22.93 -9.66
C VAL A 421 -15.83 -22.41 -8.70
N TYR A 422 -16.16 -21.44 -7.84
CA TYR A 422 -15.15 -20.80 -6.99
C TYR A 422 -14.73 -21.65 -5.78
N HIS A 423 -15.62 -22.55 -5.33
CA HIS A 423 -15.33 -23.50 -4.25
C HIS A 423 -14.98 -24.92 -4.77
N GLY A 424 -14.87 -25.09 -6.08
CA GLY A 424 -14.63 -26.38 -6.75
C GLY A 424 -13.18 -26.90 -6.68
N CYS A 425 -12.83 -27.76 -7.64
CA CYS A 425 -11.54 -28.42 -7.76
C CYS A 425 -10.50 -27.48 -8.41
N ARG A 426 -9.73 -26.77 -7.58
CA ARG A 426 -8.70 -25.80 -8.01
C ARG A 426 -7.63 -25.63 -6.93
N GLY A 427 -6.49 -25.02 -7.30
CA GLY A 427 -5.40 -24.74 -6.36
C GLY A 427 -4.81 -26.02 -5.78
N ILE A 428 -4.57 -26.04 -4.47
CA ILE A 428 -3.91 -27.17 -3.80
C ILE A 428 -4.70 -28.48 -3.96
N ARG A 429 -6.03 -28.40 -4.04
CA ARG A 429 -6.91 -29.58 -4.20
C ARG A 429 -6.65 -30.30 -5.51
N LEU A 430 -6.43 -29.55 -6.60
CA LEU A 430 -6.05 -30.11 -7.89
C LEU A 430 -4.72 -30.83 -7.79
N PHE A 431 -3.72 -30.21 -7.16
CA PHE A 431 -2.39 -30.78 -6.98
C PHE A 431 -2.40 -32.03 -6.10
N CYS A 432 -3.26 -32.09 -5.08
CA CYS A 432 -3.46 -33.29 -4.26
C CYS A 432 -4.08 -34.46 -5.05
N LEU A 433 -5.01 -34.18 -5.98
CA LEU A 433 -5.67 -35.19 -6.80
C LEU A 433 -4.83 -35.63 -8.00
N ARG A 434 -4.01 -34.72 -8.54
CA ARG A 434 -3.21 -34.88 -9.76
C ARG A 434 -1.76 -34.51 -9.45
N GLU A 435 -1.06 -35.40 -8.75
CA GLU A 435 0.31 -35.17 -8.30
C GLU A 435 1.27 -34.88 -9.44
N GLU A 436 1.04 -35.48 -10.61
CA GLU A 436 1.87 -35.28 -11.79
C GLU A 436 1.82 -33.83 -12.30
N LEU A 437 0.72 -33.11 -12.06
CA LEU A 437 0.63 -31.67 -12.34
C LEU A 437 1.42 -30.87 -11.33
N ALA A 438 1.36 -31.24 -10.04
CA ALA A 438 2.16 -30.62 -9.00
C ALA A 438 3.67 -30.80 -9.26
N GLU A 439 4.09 -32.00 -9.64
CA GLU A 439 5.47 -32.29 -10.05
C GLU A 439 5.89 -31.45 -11.24
N SER A 440 5.06 -31.37 -12.29
CA SER A 440 5.38 -30.59 -13.49
C SER A 440 5.52 -29.11 -13.17
N TRP A 441 4.62 -28.57 -12.33
CA TRP A 441 4.67 -27.18 -11.87
C TRP A 441 5.91 -26.88 -11.02
N ILE A 442 6.21 -27.72 -10.02
CA ILE A 442 7.43 -27.58 -9.19
C ILE A 442 8.68 -27.68 -10.07
N THR A 443 8.71 -28.61 -11.01
CA THR A 443 9.84 -28.79 -11.93
C THR A 443 10.06 -27.54 -12.77
N ALA A 444 9.00 -26.97 -13.35
CA ALA A 444 9.10 -25.74 -14.14
C ALA A 444 9.63 -24.57 -13.30
N LEU A 445 9.09 -24.40 -12.09
CA LEU A 445 9.49 -23.35 -11.16
C LEU A 445 10.96 -23.44 -10.75
N LEU A 446 11.40 -24.62 -10.34
CA LEU A 446 12.77 -24.81 -9.85
C LEU A 446 13.79 -24.86 -10.99
N THR A 447 13.40 -25.30 -12.20
CA THR A 447 14.23 -25.20 -13.41
C THR A 447 14.49 -23.74 -13.78
N ALA A 448 13.44 -22.90 -13.75
CA ALA A 448 13.59 -21.47 -13.95
C ALA A 448 14.51 -20.85 -12.90
N ALA A 449 14.31 -21.22 -11.63
CA ALA A 449 15.13 -20.75 -10.52
C ALA A 449 16.62 -21.13 -10.68
N ARG A 450 16.92 -22.38 -11.05
CA ARG A 450 18.27 -22.86 -11.37
C ARG A 450 18.92 -22.01 -12.46
N ARG A 451 18.21 -21.80 -13.58
CA ARG A 451 18.71 -20.95 -14.68
C ARG A 451 18.98 -19.51 -14.24
N THR A 452 18.15 -18.96 -13.34
CA THR A 452 18.34 -17.60 -12.81
C THR A 452 19.60 -17.49 -11.96
N ILE A 453 19.85 -18.43 -11.05
CA ILE A 453 21.06 -18.40 -10.21
C ILE A 453 22.33 -18.70 -11.03
N ASP A 454 22.26 -19.58 -12.02
CA ASP A 454 23.36 -19.85 -12.94
C ASP A 454 23.72 -18.61 -13.78
N ALA A 455 22.73 -17.75 -14.05
CA ALA A 455 22.92 -16.44 -14.68
C ALA A 455 23.42 -15.34 -13.72
N GLY A 456 23.70 -15.69 -12.45
CA GLY A 456 24.22 -14.76 -11.44
C GLY A 456 23.18 -13.79 -10.87
N VAL A 457 21.88 -14.03 -11.08
CA VAL A 457 20.80 -13.19 -10.55
C VAL A 457 20.30 -13.79 -9.23
N PRO A 458 20.36 -13.05 -8.10
CA PRO A 458 19.84 -13.54 -6.83
C PRO A 458 18.33 -13.78 -6.87
N LEU A 459 17.88 -14.89 -6.30
CA LEU A 459 16.47 -15.25 -6.23
C LEU A 459 16.11 -15.76 -4.83
N LYS A 460 15.02 -15.24 -4.26
CA LYS A 460 14.46 -15.66 -2.98
C LYS A 460 13.01 -16.06 -3.16
N LEU A 461 12.82 -17.33 -3.49
CA LEU A 461 11.54 -17.90 -3.85
C LEU A 461 10.73 -18.31 -2.61
N ARG A 462 9.43 -18.11 -2.70
CA ARG A 462 8.42 -18.51 -1.73
C ARG A 462 7.25 -19.12 -2.48
N ILE A 463 6.89 -20.37 -2.18
CA ILE A 463 5.78 -21.05 -2.85
C ILE A 463 4.50 -20.78 -2.08
N LEU A 464 3.45 -20.29 -2.73
CA LEU A 464 2.17 -19.95 -2.11
C LEU A 464 1.11 -21.01 -2.47
N LEU A 465 0.61 -21.72 -1.44
CA LEU A 465 -0.45 -22.71 -1.57
C LEU A 465 -1.81 -22.00 -1.53
N ALA A 466 -2.48 -22.00 -2.68
CA ALA A 466 -3.82 -21.45 -2.84
C ALA A 466 -4.90 -22.50 -2.54
N THR A 467 -6.08 -22.03 -2.17
CA THR A 467 -7.31 -22.76 -1.79
C THR A 467 -7.15 -23.74 -0.63
N LEU A 468 -6.07 -23.55 0.13
CA LEU A 468 -5.75 -24.36 1.29
C LEU A 468 -6.89 -24.31 2.31
N THR A 469 -7.26 -25.46 2.82
CA THR A 469 -8.36 -25.65 3.78
C THR A 469 -7.98 -26.62 4.89
N LEU A 470 -7.23 -27.68 4.57
CA LEU A 470 -6.90 -28.77 5.47
C LEU A 470 -5.37 -28.90 5.66
N PRO A 471 -4.89 -29.25 6.86
CA PRO A 471 -3.46 -29.48 7.09
C PRO A 471 -2.89 -30.61 6.23
N GLU A 472 -3.68 -31.64 5.93
CA GLU A 472 -3.28 -32.80 5.11
C GLU A 472 -2.97 -32.41 3.65
N GLU A 473 -3.55 -31.31 3.15
CA GLU A 473 -3.21 -30.76 1.83
C GLU A 473 -1.77 -30.22 1.79
N VAL A 474 -1.31 -29.61 2.90
CA VAL A 474 0.08 -29.16 3.05
C VAL A 474 1.03 -30.34 3.13
N GLU A 475 0.69 -31.35 3.92
CA GLU A 475 1.48 -32.59 4.04
C GLU A 475 1.68 -33.23 2.67
N ARG A 476 0.59 -33.35 1.89
CA ARG A 476 0.64 -33.94 0.56
C ARG A 476 1.55 -33.15 -0.38
N PHE A 477 1.47 -31.82 -0.36
CA PHE A 477 2.37 -30.97 -1.13
C PHE A 477 3.84 -31.16 -0.73
N PHE A 478 4.14 -31.20 0.57
CA PHE A 478 5.50 -31.42 1.04
C PHE A 478 6.08 -32.78 0.62
N GLN A 479 5.27 -33.84 0.58
CA GLN A 479 5.72 -35.15 0.08
C GLN A 479 6.22 -35.07 -1.37
N ILE A 480 5.51 -34.33 -2.22
CA ILE A 480 5.89 -34.12 -3.64
C ILE A 480 7.11 -33.20 -3.72
N PHE A 481 7.08 -32.08 -3.00
CA PHE A 481 8.17 -31.10 -3.00
C PHE A 481 9.50 -31.69 -2.50
N ASP A 482 9.48 -32.47 -1.42
CA ASP A 482 10.65 -33.13 -0.85
C ASP A 482 11.28 -34.16 -1.81
N ARG A 483 10.49 -34.72 -2.74
CA ARG A 483 10.97 -35.63 -3.77
C ARG A 483 11.63 -34.87 -4.92
N VAL A 484 10.95 -33.85 -5.46
CA VAL A 484 11.36 -33.17 -6.69
C VAL A 484 12.45 -32.11 -6.45
N ALA A 485 12.36 -31.34 -5.37
CA ALA A 485 13.21 -30.17 -5.19
C ALA A 485 14.72 -30.46 -5.10
N PRO A 486 15.17 -31.51 -4.38
CA PRO A 486 16.59 -31.84 -4.30
C PRO A 486 17.19 -32.27 -5.64
N GLU A 487 16.41 -32.86 -6.54
CA GLU A 487 16.90 -33.32 -7.85
C GLU A 487 17.30 -32.15 -8.77
N ILE A 488 16.71 -30.96 -8.55
CA ILE A 488 16.90 -29.78 -9.41
C ILE A 488 17.85 -28.75 -8.76
N LEU A 489 17.64 -28.47 -7.47
CA LEU A 489 18.41 -27.44 -6.77
C LEU A 489 19.52 -27.98 -5.88
N GLY A 490 19.51 -29.26 -5.50
CA GLY A 490 20.57 -29.85 -4.67
C GLY A 490 20.89 -29.01 -3.44
N GLU A 491 22.16 -28.62 -3.30
CA GLU A 491 22.65 -27.83 -2.17
C GLU A 491 22.16 -26.37 -2.16
N ASP A 492 21.81 -25.80 -3.33
CA ASP A 492 21.34 -24.41 -3.45
C ASP A 492 19.89 -24.22 -2.99
N LEU A 493 19.18 -25.32 -2.69
CA LEU A 493 17.74 -25.30 -2.39
C LEU A 493 17.41 -24.36 -1.23
N ALA A 494 18.15 -24.42 -0.12
CA ALA A 494 17.92 -23.57 1.04
C ALA A 494 18.25 -22.08 0.78
N ASP A 495 19.15 -21.82 -0.17
CA ASP A 495 19.55 -20.47 -0.56
C ASP A 495 18.53 -19.81 -1.49
N VAL A 496 17.83 -20.60 -2.30
CA VAL A 496 16.80 -20.14 -3.23
C VAL A 496 15.41 -20.16 -2.60
N VAL A 497 14.98 -21.29 -2.05
CA VAL A 497 13.61 -21.48 -1.53
C VAL A 497 13.57 -21.15 -0.05
N LYS A 498 12.99 -19.99 0.28
CA LYS A 498 12.91 -19.47 1.66
C LYS A 498 11.71 -19.98 2.45
N GLY A 499 10.83 -20.75 1.81
CA GLY A 499 9.76 -21.48 2.47
C GLY A 499 8.47 -21.55 1.65
N VAL A 500 7.45 -22.14 2.28
CA VAL A 500 6.09 -22.26 1.74
C VAL A 500 5.16 -21.33 2.51
N SER A 501 4.21 -20.71 1.82
CA SER A 501 3.17 -19.82 2.37
C SER A 501 1.80 -20.45 2.22
N SER A 502 0.91 -20.15 3.15
CA SER A 502 -0.53 -20.36 3.00
C SER A 502 -1.19 -19.13 2.40
N MET A 503 -2.01 -19.29 1.36
CA MET A 503 -2.98 -18.24 1.01
C MET A 503 -4.15 -18.31 1.98
N LEU A 504 -4.39 -17.24 2.74
CA LEU A 504 -5.54 -17.17 3.63
C LEU A 504 -6.75 -16.68 2.84
N GLU A 505 -7.57 -17.63 2.41
CA GLU A 505 -8.74 -17.37 1.56
C GLU A 505 -9.94 -18.30 1.82
N THR A 506 -9.79 -19.31 2.68
CA THR A 506 -10.89 -20.22 3.05
C THR A 506 -11.20 -20.11 4.53
N ALA A 507 -12.47 -20.34 4.89
CA ALA A 507 -12.89 -20.35 6.30
C ALA A 507 -12.22 -21.47 7.10
N GLY A 508 -12.01 -22.65 6.48
CA GLY A 508 -11.33 -23.77 7.12
C GLY A 508 -9.88 -23.43 7.49
N ALA A 509 -9.14 -22.79 6.57
CA ALA A 509 -7.78 -22.36 6.87
C ALA A 509 -7.69 -21.34 8.00
N TYR A 510 -8.65 -20.42 8.10
CA TYR A 510 -8.72 -19.46 9.22
C TYR A 510 -9.03 -20.13 10.56
N ILE A 511 -9.93 -21.12 10.56
CA ILE A 511 -10.33 -21.83 11.78
C ILE A 511 -9.15 -22.67 12.30
N ASP A 512 -8.50 -23.44 11.43
CA ASP A 512 -7.49 -24.44 11.81
C ASP A 512 -6.03 -24.00 11.55
N LEU A 513 -5.76 -22.69 11.66
CA LEU A 513 -4.44 -22.08 11.41
C LEU A 513 -3.32 -22.81 12.17
N GLU A 514 -3.51 -23.14 13.44
CA GLU A 514 -2.50 -23.77 14.27
C GLU A 514 -2.08 -25.14 13.71
N ARG A 515 -3.04 -25.97 13.28
CA ARG A 515 -2.71 -27.28 12.68
C ARG A 515 -2.07 -27.12 11.31
N ILE A 516 -2.50 -26.16 10.50
CA ILE A 516 -1.90 -25.87 9.19
C ILE A 516 -0.44 -25.42 9.34
N PHE A 517 -0.16 -24.46 10.23
CA PHE A 517 1.18 -23.94 10.45
C PHE A 517 2.07 -24.87 11.30
N SER A 518 1.51 -25.96 11.85
CA SER A 518 2.30 -27.03 12.48
C SER A 518 2.91 -28.02 11.47
N GLN A 519 2.46 -27.99 10.21
CA GLN A 519 2.96 -28.87 9.15
C GLN A 519 4.40 -28.52 8.77
N LYS A 520 5.23 -29.54 8.57
CA LYS A 520 6.66 -29.40 8.22
C LYS A 520 7.04 -30.35 7.08
N GLY A 521 7.82 -29.84 6.13
CA GLY A 521 8.51 -30.65 5.12
C GLY A 521 9.96 -30.92 5.52
N ARG A 522 10.66 -31.78 4.78
CA ARG A 522 12.11 -31.98 5.00
C ARG A 522 12.94 -30.85 4.41
N GLN A 523 12.51 -30.32 3.27
CA GLN A 523 13.26 -29.29 2.53
C GLN A 523 12.79 -27.86 2.81
N ALA A 524 11.55 -27.69 3.27
CA ALA A 524 10.95 -26.38 3.52
C ALA A 524 9.89 -26.46 4.61
N ASP A 525 9.62 -25.32 5.25
CA ASP A 525 8.57 -25.17 6.24
C ASP A 525 7.50 -24.17 5.77
N LEU A 526 6.30 -24.30 6.33
CA LEU A 526 5.24 -23.33 6.14
C LEU A 526 5.45 -22.14 7.11
N ASN A 527 6.05 -21.06 6.60
CA ASN A 527 6.61 -19.95 7.40
C ASN A 527 6.14 -18.56 6.93
N GLY A 528 4.88 -18.45 6.48
CA GLY A 528 4.31 -17.20 6.03
C GLY A 528 2.95 -17.37 5.37
N GLY A 529 2.39 -16.27 4.89
CA GLY A 529 1.12 -16.29 4.21
C GLY A 529 0.82 -15.07 3.34
N LEU A 530 -0.24 -15.17 2.55
CA LEU A 530 -0.78 -14.07 1.77
C LEU A 530 -2.29 -14.04 1.98
N ILE A 531 -2.83 -12.93 2.45
CA ILE A 531 -4.28 -12.75 2.59
C ILE A 531 -4.86 -12.46 1.21
N GLY A 532 -5.64 -13.40 0.68
CA GLY A 532 -6.38 -13.24 -0.57
C GLY A 532 -7.70 -12.54 -0.30
N THR A 533 -7.71 -11.20 -0.25
CA THR A 533 -8.84 -10.44 0.32
C THR A 533 -10.18 -10.69 -0.35
N ASN A 534 -10.21 -11.00 -1.64
CA ASN A 534 -11.48 -11.28 -2.33
C ASN A 534 -12.12 -12.56 -1.79
N ASP A 535 -11.40 -13.67 -1.90
CA ASP A 535 -11.91 -14.99 -1.52
C ASP A 535 -12.04 -15.08 0.02
N PHE A 536 -11.16 -14.42 0.77
CA PHE A 536 -11.29 -14.31 2.23
C PHE A 536 -12.51 -13.49 2.68
N THR A 537 -12.81 -12.38 2.00
CA THR A 537 -14.04 -11.59 2.24
C THR A 537 -15.27 -12.45 1.98
N SER A 538 -15.27 -13.16 0.85
CA SER A 538 -16.35 -14.11 0.51
C SER A 538 -16.51 -15.18 1.59
N ALA A 539 -15.42 -15.76 2.09
CA ALA A 539 -15.45 -16.77 3.15
C ALA A 539 -15.96 -16.21 4.49
N CYS A 540 -15.55 -15.00 4.88
CA CYS A 540 -15.99 -14.36 6.12
C CYS A 540 -17.47 -13.96 6.11
N LEU A 541 -17.98 -13.48 4.96
CA LEU A 541 -19.33 -12.94 4.84
C LEU A 541 -20.34 -13.91 4.22
N ASN A 542 -19.87 -15.06 3.74
CA ASN A 542 -20.65 -15.99 2.93
C ASN A 542 -21.32 -15.31 1.71
N MET A 543 -20.55 -14.44 1.04
CA MET A 543 -20.99 -13.67 -0.12
C MET A 543 -20.18 -14.11 -1.33
N ASN A 544 -20.78 -14.90 -2.22
CA ASN A 544 -20.12 -15.34 -3.44
C ASN A 544 -19.68 -14.14 -4.30
N ARG A 545 -18.46 -14.22 -4.81
CA ARG A 545 -17.75 -13.18 -5.55
C ARG A 545 -18.38 -12.82 -6.90
N GLY A 546 -18.97 -13.78 -7.60
CA GLY A 546 -19.65 -13.58 -8.88
C GLY A 546 -21.05 -12.98 -8.73
N ASP A 547 -21.81 -13.44 -7.74
CA ASP A 547 -23.24 -13.13 -7.64
C ASP A 547 -23.56 -11.93 -6.75
N SER A 548 -22.92 -11.84 -5.58
CA SER A 548 -23.26 -10.85 -4.55
C SER A 548 -23.12 -9.40 -5.03
N PRO A 549 -22.10 -9.03 -5.83
CA PRO A 549 -22.00 -7.68 -6.40
C PRO A 549 -23.19 -7.28 -7.27
N ARG A 550 -23.90 -8.25 -7.87
CA ARG A 550 -25.06 -8.00 -8.75
C ARG A 550 -26.37 -7.99 -7.96
N THR A 551 -26.54 -8.92 -7.04
CA THR A 551 -27.87 -9.22 -6.46
C THR A 551 -28.06 -8.78 -5.01
N ILE A 552 -26.98 -8.65 -4.24
CA ILE A 552 -27.03 -8.41 -2.79
C ILE A 552 -26.45 -7.04 -2.43
N ILE A 553 -25.19 -6.81 -2.78
CA ILE A 553 -24.41 -5.67 -2.31
C ILE A 553 -25.05 -4.32 -2.67
N PRO A 554 -25.55 -4.08 -3.90
CA PRO A 554 -26.18 -2.81 -4.23
C PRO A 554 -27.38 -2.50 -3.34
N GLY A 555 -28.27 -3.48 -3.13
CA GLY A 555 -29.44 -3.32 -2.27
C GLY A 555 -29.09 -3.17 -0.79
N TYR A 556 -27.99 -3.80 -0.33
CA TYR A 556 -27.51 -3.66 1.05
C TYR A 556 -26.92 -2.27 1.31
N VAL A 557 -26.21 -1.70 0.33
CA VAL A 557 -25.70 -0.33 0.39
C VAL A 557 -26.85 0.68 0.36
N GLU A 558 -27.81 0.51 -0.55
CA GLU A 558 -29.00 1.37 -0.62
C GLU A 558 -29.79 1.38 0.69
N LYS A 559 -29.95 0.20 1.31
CA LYS A 559 -30.62 0.02 2.61
C LYS A 559 -29.73 0.38 3.81
N LYS A 560 -28.49 0.81 3.59
CA LYS A 560 -27.49 1.15 4.63
C LYS A 560 -27.19 0.01 5.60
N ILE A 561 -27.36 -1.24 5.16
CA ILE A 561 -26.87 -2.44 5.88
C ILE A 561 -25.35 -2.51 5.75
N LEU A 562 -24.82 -2.15 4.57
CA LEU A 562 -23.41 -1.94 4.31
C LEU A 562 -23.16 -0.46 4.01
N SER A 563 -22.03 0.09 4.46
CA SER A 563 -21.61 1.45 4.09
C SER A 563 -21.12 1.51 2.64
N ALA A 564 -20.42 0.47 2.23
CA ALA A 564 -19.84 0.30 0.90
C ALA A 564 -19.70 -1.19 0.57
N SER A 565 -19.28 -1.51 -0.65
CA SER A 565 -18.93 -2.88 -1.01
C SER A 565 -17.76 -3.40 -0.14
N PRO A 566 -17.87 -4.58 0.48
CA PRO A 566 -16.80 -5.16 1.30
C PRO A 566 -15.58 -5.60 0.47
N PHE A 567 -15.69 -5.59 -0.87
CA PHE A 567 -14.57 -5.81 -1.80
C PHE A 567 -13.83 -4.51 -2.17
N MET A 568 -14.32 -3.36 -1.68
CA MET A 568 -13.72 -2.03 -1.89
C MET A 568 -13.17 -1.44 -0.60
N GLU A 569 -13.86 -1.69 0.51
CA GLU A 569 -13.48 -1.25 1.85
C GLU A 569 -13.41 -2.45 2.79
N VAL A 570 -12.52 -2.37 3.79
CA VAL A 570 -12.37 -3.44 4.77
C VAL A 570 -13.60 -3.48 5.66
N HIS A 571 -14.45 -4.50 5.45
CA HIS A 571 -15.61 -4.71 6.32
C HIS A 571 -15.17 -5.07 7.75
N PRO A 572 -15.83 -4.58 8.82
CA PRO A 572 -15.40 -4.82 10.21
C PRO A 572 -15.23 -6.30 10.59
N ILE A 573 -16.10 -7.19 10.11
CA ILE A 573 -15.97 -8.65 10.35
C ILE A 573 -14.68 -9.18 9.69
N VAL A 574 -14.41 -8.77 8.44
CA VAL A 574 -13.24 -9.20 7.69
C VAL A 574 -11.97 -8.64 8.31
N GLY A 575 -11.97 -7.35 8.67
CA GLY A 575 -10.86 -6.69 9.34
C GLY A 575 -10.50 -7.34 10.67
N LYS A 576 -11.51 -7.72 11.48
CA LYS A 576 -11.29 -8.48 12.72
C LYS A 576 -10.63 -9.84 12.44
N ALA A 577 -11.11 -10.58 11.44
CA ALA A 577 -10.54 -11.87 11.07
C ALA A 577 -9.10 -11.74 10.53
N ILE A 578 -8.79 -10.69 9.76
CA ILE A 578 -7.43 -10.38 9.29
C ILE A 578 -6.49 -10.16 10.48
N VAL A 579 -6.86 -9.28 11.41
CA VAL A 579 -6.03 -8.96 12.58
C VAL A 579 -5.82 -10.19 13.47
N ASP A 580 -6.89 -10.94 13.74
CA ASP A 580 -6.83 -12.18 14.53
C ASP A 580 -5.88 -13.21 13.90
N ALA A 581 -6.02 -13.46 12.60
CA ALA A 581 -5.18 -14.41 11.88
C ALA A 581 -3.69 -14.00 11.92
N LEU A 582 -3.39 -12.72 11.69
CA LEU A 582 -2.02 -12.20 11.75
C LEU A 582 -1.42 -12.35 13.15
N GLN A 583 -2.17 -12.04 14.20
CA GLN A 583 -1.72 -12.17 15.59
C GLN A 583 -1.44 -13.63 15.96
N ARG A 584 -2.36 -14.55 15.63
CA ARG A 584 -2.19 -16.00 15.84
C ARG A 584 -0.97 -16.51 15.10
N CYS A 585 -0.81 -16.16 13.83
CA CYS A 585 0.34 -16.61 13.03
C CYS A 585 1.67 -16.02 13.51
N ARG A 586 1.68 -14.78 14.00
CA ARG A 586 2.86 -14.17 14.62
C ARG A 586 3.23 -14.88 15.92
N GLN A 587 2.26 -15.32 16.71
CA GLN A 587 2.51 -16.12 17.91
C GLN A 587 3.11 -17.48 17.55
N ILE A 588 2.53 -18.20 16.58
CA ILE A 588 3.04 -19.47 16.08
C ILE A 588 4.47 -19.32 15.56
N GLY A 589 4.75 -18.25 14.79
CA GLY A 589 6.11 -17.95 14.31
C GLY A 589 7.10 -17.80 15.46
N ARG A 590 6.75 -17.02 16.50
CA ARG A 590 7.60 -16.84 17.69
C ARG A 590 7.85 -18.16 18.43
N GLU A 591 6.83 -18.99 18.61
CA GLU A 591 6.95 -20.32 19.23
C GLU A 591 7.89 -21.24 18.43
N ASN A 592 7.91 -21.09 17.11
CA ASN A 592 8.83 -21.79 16.21
C ASN A 592 10.19 -21.09 16.03
N GLY A 593 10.43 -19.96 16.70
CA GLY A 593 11.67 -19.18 16.60
C GLY A 593 11.90 -18.53 15.23
N ARG A 594 10.82 -18.14 14.53
CA ARG A 594 10.87 -17.58 13.17
C ARG A 594 9.93 -16.40 13.01
N ASP A 595 10.34 -15.43 12.18
CA ASP A 595 9.44 -14.38 11.72
C ASP A 595 8.70 -14.85 10.47
N TYR A 596 7.37 -14.90 10.54
CA TYR A 596 6.53 -15.28 9.42
C TYR A 596 6.26 -14.08 8.53
N LEU A 597 6.54 -14.21 7.23
CA LEU A 597 6.30 -13.16 6.26
C LEU A 597 4.85 -13.19 5.77
N TRP A 598 4.09 -12.14 6.06
CA TRP A 598 2.69 -11.98 5.66
C TRP A 598 2.49 -10.83 4.70
N GLY A 599 1.76 -11.11 3.61
CA GLY A 599 1.31 -10.10 2.67
C GLY A 599 -0.21 -10.05 2.54
N LEU A 600 -0.69 -9.06 1.80
CA LEU A 600 -2.09 -8.92 1.43
C LEU A 600 -2.22 -8.58 -0.06
N ALA A 601 -3.13 -9.27 -0.74
CA ALA A 601 -3.43 -9.13 -2.16
C ALA A 601 -4.94 -9.04 -2.41
N GLY A 602 -5.32 -8.62 -3.62
CA GLY A 602 -6.71 -8.45 -4.05
C GLY A 602 -7.16 -6.99 -4.01
N GLU A 603 -8.44 -6.73 -4.17
CA GLU A 603 -8.95 -5.41 -4.54
C GLU A 603 -8.75 -4.37 -3.42
N LEU A 604 -8.60 -4.85 -2.18
CA LEU A 604 -8.28 -4.02 -1.01
C LEU A 604 -6.81 -3.55 -1.00
N SER A 605 -5.91 -4.14 -1.80
CA SER A 605 -4.50 -3.77 -1.84
C SER A 605 -4.22 -2.44 -2.54
N TYR A 606 -5.20 -1.88 -3.26
CA TYR A 606 -5.07 -0.61 -3.98
C TYR A 606 -6.28 0.32 -3.76
N SER A 607 -7.09 0.05 -2.74
CA SER A 607 -8.11 0.98 -2.25
C SER A 607 -7.49 1.89 -1.19
N TRP A 608 -7.60 3.21 -1.36
CA TRP A 608 -6.92 4.17 -0.48
C TRP A 608 -7.25 3.94 1.01
N GLU A 609 -8.55 3.87 1.32
CA GLU A 609 -9.00 3.66 2.71
C GLU A 609 -8.64 2.27 3.24
N ALA A 610 -8.69 1.24 2.39
CA ALA A 610 -8.32 -0.12 2.81
C ALA A 610 -6.81 -0.24 3.10
N VAL A 611 -5.95 0.37 2.28
CA VAL A 611 -4.49 0.38 2.47
C VAL A 611 -4.11 1.22 3.69
N LYS A 612 -4.78 2.35 3.91
CA LYS A 612 -4.65 3.14 5.13
C LYS A 612 -5.04 2.32 6.37
N TRP A 613 -6.18 1.61 6.32
CA TRP A 613 -6.60 0.70 7.38
C TRP A 613 -5.57 -0.41 7.62
N CYS A 614 -5.01 -1.00 6.55
CA CYS A 614 -3.96 -2.01 6.68
C CYS A 614 -2.72 -1.45 7.39
N SER A 615 -2.33 -0.23 7.05
CA SER A 615 -1.17 0.45 7.67
C SER A 615 -1.39 0.73 9.16
N LEU A 616 -2.61 1.12 9.55
CA LEU A 616 -2.97 1.43 10.94
C LEU A 616 -3.23 0.19 11.81
N HIS A 617 -3.80 -0.87 11.24
CA HIS A 617 -4.34 -1.99 12.03
C HIS A 617 -3.70 -3.34 11.71
N ALA A 618 -3.49 -3.65 10.42
CA ALA A 618 -2.93 -4.93 10.03
C ALA A 618 -1.39 -4.97 10.18
N ALA A 619 -0.69 -3.88 9.87
CA ALA A 619 0.76 -3.82 9.99
C ALA A 619 1.25 -4.04 11.44
N PRO A 620 0.67 -3.39 12.47
CA PRO A 620 1.03 -3.69 13.87
C PRO A 620 0.71 -5.13 14.29
N ALA A 621 -0.33 -5.74 13.69
CA ALA A 621 -0.71 -7.12 13.94
C ALA A 621 0.25 -8.15 13.32
N GLY A 622 1.05 -7.75 12.32
CA GLY A 622 2.07 -8.60 11.69
C GLY A 622 2.05 -8.61 10.16
N LEU A 623 1.25 -7.77 9.49
CA LEU A 623 1.31 -7.63 8.03
C LEU A 623 2.60 -6.91 7.62
N ASN A 624 3.36 -7.47 6.68
CA ASN A 624 4.66 -6.92 6.26
C ASN A 624 4.59 -6.14 4.95
N TYR A 625 3.71 -6.56 4.03
CA TYR A 625 3.61 -5.95 2.71
C TYR A 625 2.19 -6.04 2.14
N VAL A 626 1.91 -5.16 1.18
CA VAL A 626 0.77 -5.27 0.27
C VAL A 626 1.29 -5.47 -1.15
N THR A 627 0.57 -6.21 -1.98
CA THR A 627 0.97 -6.49 -3.35
C THR A 627 -0.11 -6.10 -4.35
N THR A 628 0.26 -5.36 -5.39
CA THR A 628 -0.68 -4.73 -6.32
C THR A 628 -0.15 -4.70 -7.76
N SER A 629 -0.97 -4.27 -8.74
CA SER A 629 -0.50 -4.12 -10.13
C SER A 629 0.54 -3.00 -10.27
N PRO A 630 1.40 -3.02 -11.29
CA PRO A 630 2.43 -1.99 -11.50
C PRO A 630 1.90 -0.55 -11.38
N GLU A 631 0.79 -0.25 -12.06
CA GLU A 631 0.17 1.07 -12.23
C GLU A 631 -0.37 1.63 -10.91
N THR A 632 -0.74 0.73 -9.99
CA THR A 632 -1.29 1.08 -8.67
C THR A 632 -0.24 1.09 -7.57
N MET A 633 1.02 0.74 -7.85
CA MET A 633 2.08 0.71 -6.84
C MET A 633 2.35 2.09 -6.23
N ILE A 634 2.47 3.13 -7.06
CA ILE A 634 2.73 4.50 -6.58
C ILE A 634 1.54 4.99 -5.75
N PHE A 635 0.31 4.75 -6.24
CA PHE A 635 -0.92 5.04 -5.51
C PHE A 635 -0.94 4.38 -4.13
N THR A 636 -0.63 3.08 -4.09
CA THR A 636 -0.65 2.26 -2.88
C THR A 636 0.43 2.70 -1.89
N LEU A 637 1.62 3.08 -2.36
CA LEU A 637 2.68 3.64 -1.53
C LEU A 637 2.21 4.91 -0.81
N PHE A 638 1.61 5.84 -1.53
CA PHE A 638 1.11 7.07 -0.94
C PHE A 638 -0.05 6.80 0.02
N ALA A 639 -0.98 5.90 -0.32
CA ALA A 639 -2.05 5.47 0.58
C ALA A 639 -1.49 4.82 1.87
N ALA A 640 -0.45 3.99 1.76
CA ALA A 640 0.17 3.33 2.91
C ALA A 640 0.98 4.28 3.79
N SER A 641 1.48 5.37 3.21
CA SER A 641 2.11 6.46 3.96
C SER A 641 1.10 7.46 4.53
N SER A 642 -0.18 7.38 4.15
CA SER A 642 -1.17 8.39 4.49
C SER A 642 -1.47 8.52 6.01
N PRO A 643 -1.31 7.46 6.85
CA PRO A 643 -1.37 7.63 8.30
C PRO A 643 -0.30 8.60 8.82
N PHE A 644 0.90 8.60 8.23
CA PHE A 644 1.97 9.52 8.59
C PHE A 644 1.67 10.97 8.16
N SER A 645 0.97 11.17 7.04
CA SER A 645 0.47 12.50 6.67
C SER A 645 -0.60 13.05 7.60
N GLY A 646 -1.25 12.18 8.38
CA GLY A 646 -2.21 12.54 9.42
C GLY A 646 -1.59 12.74 10.80
N ALA A 647 -0.25 12.72 10.91
CA ALA A 647 0.46 13.17 12.11
C ALA A 647 0.36 14.71 12.29
N GLU A 648 -0.17 15.42 11.29
CA GLU A 648 -1.07 16.54 11.55
C GLU A 648 -2.48 16.09 11.11
N THR A 649 -3.39 15.87 12.05
CA THR A 649 -4.82 15.54 11.84
C THR A 649 -5.14 14.13 11.30
N GLY A 650 -5.40 13.15 12.18
CA GLY A 650 -5.72 11.81 11.68
C GLY A 650 -6.45 10.80 12.58
N ALA A 651 -6.48 10.98 13.91
CA ALA A 651 -7.16 10.03 14.80
C ALA A 651 -8.67 10.32 14.98
N SER A 652 -9.14 11.50 14.60
CA SER A 652 -10.47 12.02 15.01
C SER A 652 -11.66 11.57 14.15
N ASN A 653 -11.48 10.99 12.96
CA ASN A 653 -12.61 10.73 12.05
C ASN A 653 -13.41 9.45 12.34
N ALA A 654 -12.87 8.48 13.08
CA ALA A 654 -13.59 7.24 13.38
C ALA A 654 -14.67 7.41 14.48
N THR A 655 -14.50 8.39 15.37
CA THR A 655 -15.48 8.67 16.44
C THR A 655 -16.51 9.72 16.03
N VAL A 656 -16.16 10.61 15.10
CA VAL A 656 -17.01 11.74 14.65
C VAL A 656 -18.04 11.31 13.59
N SER A 657 -17.80 10.25 12.81
CA SER A 657 -18.74 9.79 11.76
C SER A 657 -20.04 9.16 12.29
N ALA A 658 -20.09 8.79 13.57
CA ALA A 658 -21.22 8.15 14.22
C ALA A 658 -22.17 9.12 14.94
N LEU A 659 -21.84 10.42 15.01
CA LEU A 659 -22.64 11.43 15.72
C LEU A 659 -23.62 12.13 14.77
N PRO A 660 -24.84 12.49 15.24
CA PRO A 660 -25.76 13.31 14.46
C PRO A 660 -25.11 14.65 14.07
N GLN A 661 -25.53 15.21 12.92
CA GLN A 661 -24.85 16.32 12.23
C GLN A 661 -24.69 17.59 13.07
N ASP A 662 -25.62 17.84 13.99
CA ASP A 662 -25.61 18.92 14.98
C ASP A 662 -24.53 18.75 16.06
N ARG A 663 -24.35 17.53 16.59
CA ARG A 663 -23.29 17.23 17.57
C ARG A 663 -21.89 17.26 16.94
N ARG A 664 -21.77 16.86 15.68
CA ARG A 664 -20.50 16.94 14.93
C ARG A 664 -20.04 18.40 14.76
N ALA A 665 -20.95 19.29 14.40
CA ALA A 665 -20.64 20.71 14.27
C ALA A 665 -20.23 21.35 15.61
N ALA A 666 -20.88 20.96 16.71
CA ALA A 666 -20.52 21.41 18.06
C ALA A 666 -19.12 20.92 18.49
N MET A 667 -18.83 19.63 18.28
CA MET A 667 -17.51 19.05 18.55
C MET A 667 -16.39 19.78 17.77
N GLU A 668 -16.59 20.02 16.47
CA GLU A 668 -15.63 20.73 15.63
C GLU A 668 -15.37 22.17 16.12
N LEU A 669 -16.41 22.85 16.65
CA LEU A 669 -16.26 24.17 17.26
C LEU A 669 -15.41 24.12 18.54
N HIS A 670 -15.62 23.12 19.40
CA HIS A 670 -14.82 22.93 20.62
C HIS A 670 -13.37 22.60 20.31
N VAL A 671 -13.10 21.73 19.32
CA VAL A 671 -11.73 21.43 18.86
C VAL A 671 -11.04 22.70 18.38
N ARG A 672 -11.68 23.50 17.51
CA ARG A 672 -11.10 24.77 17.03
C ARG A 672 -10.78 25.73 18.16
N ARG A 673 -11.65 25.81 19.17
CA ARG A 673 -11.43 26.64 20.35
C ARG A 673 -10.21 26.16 21.15
N LEU A 674 -10.11 24.85 21.42
CA LEU A 674 -8.98 24.27 22.15
C LEU A 674 -7.67 24.45 21.39
N GLU A 675 -7.68 24.33 20.06
CA GLU A 675 -6.50 24.58 19.20
C GLU A 675 -6.06 26.05 19.21
N HIS A 676 -7.03 26.98 19.22
CA HIS A 676 -6.75 28.41 19.36
C HIS A 676 -6.07 28.72 20.71
N GLU A 677 -6.63 28.20 21.81
CA GLU A 677 -6.07 28.37 23.15
C GLU A 677 -4.70 27.70 23.28
N LYS A 678 -4.52 26.50 22.71
CA LYS A 678 -3.23 25.80 22.63
C LYS A 678 -2.16 26.70 22.02
N THR A 679 -2.45 27.28 20.86
CA THR A 679 -1.51 28.14 20.13
C THR A 679 -1.13 29.37 20.97
N ALA A 680 -2.12 30.05 21.58
CA ALA A 680 -1.88 31.21 22.42
C ALA A 680 -1.00 30.88 23.65
N LEU A 681 -1.22 29.72 24.26
CA LEU A 681 -0.45 29.25 25.41
C LEU A 681 0.99 28.86 25.06
N ILE A 682 1.19 28.24 23.89
CA ILE A 682 2.54 27.95 23.37
C ILE A 682 3.31 29.26 23.18
N ASP A 683 2.70 30.24 22.51
CA ASP A 683 3.33 31.55 22.29
C ASP A 683 3.64 32.26 23.61
N GLU A 684 2.72 32.22 24.56
CA GLU A 684 2.93 32.79 25.90
C GLU A 684 4.12 32.14 26.60
N LEU A 685 4.20 30.80 26.62
CA LEU A 685 5.31 30.10 27.27
C LEU A 685 6.63 30.40 26.57
N ARG A 686 6.69 30.32 25.24
CA ARG A 686 7.90 30.53 24.42
C ARG A 686 8.40 31.97 24.44
N SER A 687 7.58 32.93 24.87
CA SER A 687 7.98 34.30 25.15
C SER A 687 8.83 34.45 26.42
N HIS A 688 8.89 33.42 27.28
CA HIS A 688 9.70 33.45 28.50
C HIS A 688 11.18 33.67 28.17
N ASN A 689 11.83 34.53 28.96
CA ASN A 689 13.20 34.98 28.71
C ASN A 689 14.21 33.82 28.57
N PHE A 690 14.09 32.80 29.42
CA PHE A 690 14.91 31.58 29.35
C PHE A 690 14.85 30.88 27.99
N LEU A 691 13.65 30.62 27.46
CA LEU A 691 13.47 29.93 26.18
C LEU A 691 13.95 30.78 25.00
N ARG A 692 13.70 32.10 25.06
CA ARG A 692 14.27 33.04 24.10
C ARG A 692 15.80 32.98 24.08
N ARG A 693 16.44 32.96 25.26
CA ARG A 693 17.91 32.84 25.37
C ARG A 693 18.43 31.49 24.88
N CYS A 694 17.66 30.42 25.00
CA CYS A 694 18.02 29.12 24.44
C CYS A 694 18.03 29.17 22.90
N ARG A 695 17.01 29.77 22.26
CA ARG A 695 16.97 29.98 20.80
C ARG A 695 18.09 30.89 20.29
N GLU A 696 18.41 31.95 21.06
CA GLU A 696 19.38 32.99 20.69
C GLU A 696 20.85 32.64 21.05
N GLY A 697 21.11 31.52 21.72
CA GLY A 697 22.48 31.09 22.07
C GLY A 697 23.11 31.85 23.20
N GLN A 698 22.28 32.38 24.09
CA GLN A 698 22.68 33.22 25.22
C GLN A 698 22.51 32.49 26.57
N VAL A 699 22.16 31.21 26.55
CA VAL A 699 22.02 30.37 27.74
C VAL A 699 23.35 29.67 28.05
N HIS A 700 23.69 29.55 29.34
CA HIS A 700 24.90 28.83 29.76
C HIS A 700 24.59 27.36 29.99
N LEU A 701 25.56 26.46 29.74
CA LEU A 701 25.38 25.03 29.91
C LEU A 701 24.96 24.64 31.34
N ASP A 702 25.44 25.35 32.36
CA ASP A 702 25.05 25.09 33.77
C ASP A 702 23.57 25.41 34.04
N GLU A 703 23.01 26.42 33.36
CA GLU A 703 21.61 26.77 33.46
C GLU A 703 20.72 25.70 32.79
N LEU A 704 21.18 25.16 31.65
CA LEU A 704 20.56 24.01 30.98
C LEU A 704 20.66 22.72 31.80
N LYS A 705 21.78 22.47 32.48
CA LYS A 705 21.91 21.34 33.42
C LYS A 705 20.97 21.48 34.61
N ALA A 706 20.80 22.69 35.15
CA ALA A 706 19.82 22.95 36.21
C ALA A 706 18.39 22.68 35.70
N PHE A 707 18.08 23.04 34.45
CA PHE A 707 16.82 22.67 33.81
C PHE A 707 16.63 21.15 33.77
N LEU A 708 17.62 20.35 33.34
CA LEU A 708 17.49 18.89 33.29
C LEU A 708 17.16 18.26 34.65
N VAL A 709 17.83 18.72 35.70
CA VAL A 709 17.56 18.19 37.06
C VAL A 709 16.12 18.52 37.47
N GLN A 710 15.70 19.77 37.29
CA GLN A 710 14.38 20.21 37.73
C GLN A 710 13.25 19.63 36.88
N GLN A 711 13.46 19.48 35.56
CA GLN A 711 12.53 18.83 34.66
C GLN A 711 12.39 17.34 34.98
N GLY A 712 13.50 16.66 35.30
CA GLY A 712 13.47 15.27 35.76
C GLY A 712 12.69 15.06 37.06
N LEU A 713 12.80 15.98 38.02
CA LEU A 713 12.01 15.95 39.25
C LEU A 713 10.50 16.12 39.00
N TYR A 714 10.12 16.88 37.96
CA TYR A 714 8.72 17.05 37.56
C TYR A 714 8.19 15.84 36.76
N SER A 715 8.94 15.39 35.75
CA SER A 715 8.53 14.31 34.84
C SER A 715 8.51 12.93 35.51
N ALA A 716 9.27 12.73 36.59
CA ALA A 716 9.21 11.49 37.39
C ALA A 716 7.82 11.17 37.96
N TYR A 717 6.92 12.16 38.02
CA TYR A 717 5.53 11.97 38.45
C TYR A 717 4.53 11.80 37.30
N PHE A 718 4.99 11.82 36.04
CA PHE A 718 4.10 11.88 34.88
C PHE A 718 3.08 10.72 34.80
N THR A 719 3.55 9.48 34.94
CA THR A 719 2.69 8.29 35.02
C THR A 719 1.68 8.37 36.17
N ARG A 720 2.03 9.03 37.28
CA ARG A 720 1.12 9.24 38.42
C ARG A 720 0.08 10.32 38.15
N TYR A 721 0.40 11.32 37.32
CA TYR A 721 -0.59 12.31 36.86
C TYR A 721 -1.66 11.63 35.99
N LEU A 722 -1.22 10.78 35.05
CA LEU A 722 -2.10 9.98 34.20
C LEU A 722 -3.02 9.09 35.05
N CYS A 723 -2.46 8.29 35.97
CA CYS A 723 -3.27 7.43 36.84
C CYS A 723 -4.27 8.24 37.71
N ALA A 724 -3.87 9.39 38.24
CA ALA A 724 -4.76 10.25 39.01
C ALA A 724 -5.92 10.77 38.16
N LEU A 725 -5.65 11.23 36.94
CA LEU A 725 -6.67 11.71 36.01
C LEU A 725 -7.63 10.59 35.59
N MET A 726 -7.08 9.43 35.21
CA MET A 726 -7.87 8.25 34.82
C MET A 726 -8.85 7.82 35.92
N SER A 727 -8.45 7.93 37.19
CA SER A 727 -9.31 7.58 38.32
C SER A 727 -10.57 8.44 38.46
N ASN A 728 -10.60 9.62 37.82
CA ASN A 728 -11.72 10.57 37.84
C ASN A 728 -12.54 10.58 36.54
N LEU A 729 -12.14 9.82 35.51
CA LEU A 729 -12.91 9.71 34.26
C LEU A 729 -14.08 8.73 34.44
N SER A 730 -15.27 9.12 34.02
CA SER A 730 -16.48 8.29 34.10
C SER A 730 -16.64 7.29 32.94
N SER A 731 -15.98 7.56 31.81
CA SER A 731 -16.08 6.77 30.58
C SER A 731 -14.94 5.76 30.49
N ASN A 732 -15.27 4.47 30.45
CA ASN A 732 -14.29 3.38 30.22
C ASN A 732 -13.55 3.54 28.88
N LYS A 733 -14.19 4.16 27.88
CA LYS A 733 -13.52 4.50 26.62
C LYS A 733 -12.43 5.54 26.84
N HIS A 734 -12.74 6.65 27.52
CA HIS A 734 -11.75 7.70 27.79
C HIS A 734 -10.62 7.20 28.70
N ILE A 735 -10.92 6.28 29.62
CA ILE A 735 -9.90 5.60 30.43
C ILE A 735 -8.97 4.79 29.54
N LEU A 736 -9.50 4.02 28.59
CA LEU A 736 -8.70 3.22 27.67
C LEU A 736 -7.84 4.10 26.74
N ASP A 737 -8.44 5.16 26.20
CA ASP A 737 -7.75 6.12 25.34
C ASP A 737 -6.56 6.78 26.10
N LEU A 738 -6.76 7.18 27.37
CA LEU A 738 -5.69 7.75 28.20
C LEU A 738 -4.68 6.70 28.71
N ALA A 739 -5.10 5.44 28.86
CA ALA A 739 -4.21 4.33 29.25
C ALA A 739 -3.15 4.04 28.18
N GLN A 740 -3.43 4.37 26.92
CA GLN A 740 -2.50 4.21 25.83
C GLN A 740 -1.25 5.10 26.02
N ASN A 741 -1.44 6.37 26.39
CA ASN A 741 -0.33 7.25 26.78
C ASN A 741 0.46 6.67 27.97
N LEU A 742 -0.24 6.11 28.97
CA LEU A 742 0.42 5.47 30.11
C LEU A 742 1.26 4.25 29.69
N PHE A 743 0.79 3.45 28.74
CA PHE A 743 1.53 2.30 28.23
C PHE A 743 2.77 2.73 27.45
N GLU A 744 2.70 3.80 26.67
CA GLU A 744 3.86 4.37 25.99
C GLU A 744 4.92 4.87 26.98
N GLU A 745 4.51 5.63 28.01
CA GLU A 745 5.38 6.09 29.09
C GLU A 745 6.09 4.95 29.85
N LEU A 746 5.39 3.81 29.99
CA LEU A 746 5.90 2.61 30.66
C LEU A 746 6.70 1.68 29.72
N GLY A 747 6.81 1.99 28.42
CA GLY A 747 7.47 1.13 27.45
C GLY A 747 6.71 -0.16 27.13
N LEU A 748 5.39 -0.17 27.32
CA LEU A 748 4.51 -1.32 27.07
C LEU A 748 3.84 -1.29 25.69
N HIS A 749 4.12 -0.27 24.88
CA HIS A 749 3.61 -0.15 23.52
C HIS A 749 4.60 -0.73 22.50
N GLY A 750 4.21 -1.74 21.72
CA GLY A 750 5.05 -2.30 20.65
C GLY A 750 6.17 -3.25 21.13
N ASN A 751 6.96 -3.74 20.18
CA ASN A 751 7.83 -4.90 20.34
C ASN A 751 9.30 -4.52 20.66
N ASN A 752 9.57 -3.35 21.27
CA ASN A 752 10.87 -3.00 21.90
C ASN A 752 10.92 -1.62 22.62
N SER A 753 9.81 -1.10 23.14
CA SER A 753 9.80 0.28 23.68
C SER A 753 10.41 0.38 25.08
N ARG A 754 11.39 1.27 25.26
CA ARG A 754 12.02 1.52 26.56
C ARG A 754 11.17 2.52 27.36
N PRO A 755 10.99 2.34 28.69
CA PRO A 755 10.25 3.31 29.50
C PRO A 755 10.90 4.71 29.46
N HIS A 756 10.10 5.76 29.35
CA HIS A 756 10.58 7.15 29.23
C HIS A 756 11.48 7.58 30.40
N HIS A 757 11.19 7.13 31.62
CA HIS A 757 12.04 7.42 32.79
C HIS A 757 13.45 6.82 32.67
N ILE A 758 13.63 5.72 31.92
CA ILE A 758 14.95 5.11 31.67
C ILE A 758 15.72 5.93 30.65
N ILE A 759 15.06 6.36 29.57
CA ILE A 759 15.63 7.24 28.53
C ILE A 759 16.10 8.55 29.17
N TYR A 760 15.26 9.17 30.00
CA TYR A 760 15.61 10.40 30.72
C TYR A 760 16.82 10.23 31.65
N ARG A 761 16.86 9.11 32.39
CA ARG A 761 17.99 8.81 33.30
C ARG A 761 19.30 8.64 32.54
N GLU A 762 19.29 7.96 31.40
CA GLU A 762 20.48 7.82 30.57
C GLU A 762 20.95 9.16 30.01
N MET A 763 20.03 10.03 29.60
CA MET A 763 20.36 11.40 29.22
C MET A 763 21.05 12.14 30.37
N LEU A 764 20.52 12.10 31.60
CA LEU A 764 21.17 12.73 32.77
C LEU A 764 22.59 12.21 33.02
N ASN A 765 22.82 10.90 32.86
CA ASN A 765 24.14 10.30 33.03
C ASN A 765 25.18 10.88 32.05
N ARG A 766 24.79 11.20 30.81
CA ARG A 766 25.68 11.83 29.82
C ARG A 766 26.16 13.22 30.25
N PHE A 767 25.38 13.91 31.09
CA PHE A 767 25.75 15.19 31.70
C PHE A 767 26.38 15.07 33.09
N SER A 768 26.63 13.84 33.57
CA SER A 768 27.07 13.56 34.95
C SER A 768 26.09 14.11 36.02
N LEU A 769 24.78 14.03 35.74
CA LEU A 769 23.72 14.49 36.63
C LEU A 769 22.96 13.31 37.25
N THR A 770 22.40 13.52 38.43
CA THR A 770 21.49 12.57 39.11
C THR A 770 20.32 13.32 39.73
N LEU A 771 19.16 12.68 39.81
CA LEU A 771 17.99 13.19 40.54
C LEU A 771 18.05 12.86 42.04
N GLU A 772 18.91 11.92 42.44
CA GLU A 772 19.05 11.52 43.83
C GLU A 772 19.57 12.69 44.68
N HIS A 773 18.95 12.90 45.84
CA HIS A 773 19.28 13.97 46.79
C HIS A 773 19.14 15.41 46.25
N GLN A 774 18.49 15.61 45.10
CA GLN A 774 18.22 16.94 44.56
C GLN A 774 16.95 17.55 45.17
N THR A 775 17.01 18.81 45.55
CA THR A 775 15.85 19.54 46.06
C THR A 775 15.11 20.27 44.93
N PRO A 776 13.78 20.12 44.81
CA PRO A 776 13.02 20.85 43.81
C PRO A 776 13.05 22.36 44.10
N PHE A 777 13.26 23.16 43.08
CA PHE A 777 13.11 24.61 43.18
C PHE A 777 11.67 24.98 43.53
N ARG A 778 11.48 26.21 44.01
CA ARG A 778 10.14 26.73 44.32
C ARG A 778 9.20 26.60 43.12
N GLY A 779 9.66 26.96 41.91
CA GLY A 779 8.89 26.80 40.68
C GLY A 779 8.56 25.35 40.33
N THR A 780 9.50 24.41 40.51
CA THR A 780 9.29 22.96 40.32
C THR A 780 8.23 22.41 41.26
N SER A 781 8.28 22.83 42.53
CA SER A 781 7.25 22.48 43.52
C SER A 781 5.89 23.06 43.16
N ILE A 782 5.83 24.32 42.70
CA ILE A 782 4.57 24.96 42.25
C ILE A 782 3.96 24.19 41.08
N LEU A 783 4.77 23.86 40.06
CA LEU A 783 4.32 23.13 38.87
C LEU A 783 3.81 21.72 39.21
N THR A 784 4.57 20.97 40.00
CA THR A 784 4.21 19.60 40.42
C THR A 784 2.94 19.59 41.26
N ASN A 785 2.81 20.52 42.22
CA ASN A 785 1.62 20.63 43.06
C ASN A 785 0.39 21.08 42.25
N ALA A 786 0.55 22.00 41.30
CA ALA A 786 -0.53 22.42 40.42
C ALA A 786 -1.03 21.26 39.55
N MET A 787 -0.12 20.47 38.96
CA MET A 787 -0.50 19.30 38.17
C MET A 787 -1.26 18.26 39.00
N PHE A 788 -0.75 17.88 40.18
CA PHE A 788 -1.47 16.94 41.06
C PHE A 788 -2.82 17.49 41.53
N ARG A 789 -2.91 18.78 41.85
CA ARG A 789 -4.18 19.42 42.25
C ARG A 789 -5.24 19.27 41.18
N TYR A 790 -4.88 19.42 39.90
CA TYR A 790 -5.82 19.29 38.79
C TYR A 790 -6.11 17.85 38.41
N CYS A 791 -5.10 16.97 38.30
CA CYS A 791 -5.32 15.56 37.97
C CYS A 791 -6.09 14.79 39.06
N ARG A 792 -6.08 15.26 40.32
CA ARG A 792 -6.87 14.68 41.42
C ARG A 792 -8.25 15.34 41.61
N ASN A 793 -8.59 16.35 40.82
CA ASN A 793 -9.88 17.00 40.93
C ASN A 793 -10.99 16.01 40.54
N THR A 794 -12.06 15.97 41.33
CA THR A 794 -13.22 15.11 41.04
C THR A 794 -13.92 15.47 39.74
N ASN A 795 -13.76 16.72 39.27
CA ASN A 795 -14.12 17.11 37.92
C ASN A 795 -12.90 16.90 36.98
N PRO A 796 -12.94 15.90 36.07
CA PRO A 796 -11.82 15.56 35.21
C PRO A 796 -11.47 16.65 34.18
N SER A 797 -12.38 17.59 33.87
CA SER A 797 -12.13 18.70 32.95
C SER A 797 -10.90 19.52 33.34
N PHE A 798 -10.71 19.77 34.63
CA PHE A 798 -9.54 20.47 35.13
C PHE A 798 -8.24 19.67 34.89
N GLY A 799 -8.27 18.37 35.14
CA GLY A 799 -7.11 17.50 34.92
C GLY A 799 -6.77 17.34 33.44
N LEU A 800 -7.77 17.19 32.57
CA LEU A 800 -7.60 17.13 31.13
C LEU A 800 -7.03 18.45 30.57
N GLY A 801 -7.56 19.59 31.01
CA GLY A 801 -7.04 20.90 30.61
C GLY A 801 -5.61 21.15 31.06
N ALA A 802 -5.27 20.78 32.30
CA ALA A 802 -3.92 20.88 32.81
C ALA A 802 -2.95 19.96 32.05
N LEU A 803 -3.33 18.69 31.82
CA LEU A 803 -2.46 17.72 31.17
C LEU A 803 -2.27 18.02 29.68
N CYS A 804 -3.35 18.32 28.96
CA CYS A 804 -3.29 18.67 27.54
C CYS A 804 -2.66 20.05 27.32
N LEU A 805 -3.40 21.13 27.64
CA LEU A 805 -3.02 22.50 27.26
C LEU A 805 -1.83 23.04 28.08
N GLY A 806 -1.61 22.52 29.28
CA GLY A 806 -0.57 23.00 30.19
C GLY A 806 0.70 22.14 30.24
N ALA A 807 0.69 20.94 29.65
CA ALA A 807 1.84 20.06 29.60
C ALA A 807 2.07 19.50 28.19
N GLU A 808 1.34 18.47 27.77
CA GLU A 808 1.59 17.67 26.56
C GLU A 808 1.65 18.54 25.30
N ALA A 809 0.64 19.37 25.08
CA ALA A 809 0.52 20.18 23.87
C ALA A 809 1.63 21.23 23.71
N LEU A 810 2.36 21.52 24.79
CA LEU A 810 3.45 22.50 24.80
C LEU A 810 4.80 21.85 24.52
N VAL A 811 4.92 20.53 24.73
CA VAL A 811 6.19 19.80 24.78
C VAL A 811 7.01 19.98 23.50
N PRO A 812 6.47 19.82 22.26
CA PRO A 812 7.29 19.91 21.06
C PRO A 812 7.96 21.28 20.90
N GLY A 813 7.19 22.37 20.99
CA GLY A 813 7.72 23.72 20.86
C GLY A 813 8.62 24.12 22.05
N PHE A 814 8.30 23.66 23.25
CA PHE A 814 9.07 23.90 24.46
C PHE A 814 10.43 23.20 24.43
N TYR A 815 10.47 21.91 24.09
CA TYR A 815 11.71 21.14 24.02
C TYR A 815 12.57 21.51 22.82
N SER A 816 11.98 21.89 21.68
CA SER A 816 12.74 22.43 20.55
C SER A 816 13.58 23.64 20.98
N ASP A 817 12.99 24.59 21.71
CA ASP A 817 13.71 25.78 22.18
C ASP A 817 14.85 25.42 23.16
N ILE A 818 14.65 24.41 24.02
CA ILE A 818 15.68 23.92 24.96
C ILE A 818 16.81 23.19 24.21
N MET A 819 16.45 22.38 23.23
CA MET A 819 17.38 21.60 22.42
C MET A 819 18.31 22.54 21.63
N ASP A 820 17.77 23.63 21.05
CA ASP A 820 18.56 24.69 20.42
C ASP A 820 19.63 25.25 21.38
N GLY A 821 19.27 25.48 22.64
CA GLY A 821 20.20 25.95 23.66
C GLY A 821 21.36 24.97 23.93
N PHE A 822 21.08 23.67 23.98
CA PHE A 822 22.10 22.64 24.15
C PHE A 822 23.02 22.53 22.93
N ILE A 823 22.45 22.52 21.73
CA ILE A 823 23.20 22.44 20.47
C ILE A 823 24.16 23.63 20.35
N GLN A 824 23.68 24.84 20.67
CA GLN A 824 24.49 26.05 20.63
C GLN A 824 25.58 26.09 21.72
N CYS A 825 25.42 25.34 22.81
CA CYS A 825 26.47 25.09 23.81
C CYS A 825 27.48 24.00 23.37
N GLY A 826 27.37 23.45 22.15
CA GLY A 826 28.26 22.44 21.62
C GLY A 826 27.92 21.00 22.05
N VAL A 827 26.70 20.76 22.52
CA VAL A 827 26.25 19.40 22.88
C VAL A 827 25.73 18.68 21.63
N PRO A 828 26.23 17.46 21.33
CA PRO A 828 25.73 16.66 20.22
C PRO A 828 24.25 16.30 20.39
N GLU A 829 23.48 16.35 19.30
CA GLU A 829 22.06 16.02 19.28
C GLU A 829 21.78 14.58 19.77
N GLU A 830 22.68 13.64 19.47
CA GLU A 830 22.63 12.25 19.96
C GLU A 830 22.59 12.14 21.49
N HIS A 831 23.05 13.16 22.23
CA HIS A 831 22.99 13.21 23.70
C HIS A 831 21.63 13.67 24.25
N LEU A 832 20.69 14.07 23.39
CA LEU A 832 19.41 14.70 23.73
C LEU A 832 18.21 13.83 23.35
N GLU A 833 18.41 12.51 23.26
CA GLU A 833 17.45 11.48 22.81
C GLU A 833 16.03 11.65 23.38
N PHE A 834 15.90 12.02 24.66
CA PHE A 834 14.58 12.25 25.27
C PHE A 834 13.83 13.42 24.62
N PHE A 835 14.51 14.52 24.29
CA PHE A 835 13.89 15.67 23.63
C PHE A 835 13.55 15.35 22.18
N THR A 836 14.49 14.73 21.44
CA THR A 836 14.25 14.30 20.06
C THR A 836 13.01 13.41 19.96
N LEU A 837 12.87 12.43 20.86
CA LEU A 837 11.70 11.55 20.93
C LEU A 837 10.37 12.33 21.08
N HIS A 838 10.32 13.32 21.96
CA HIS A 838 9.09 14.09 22.23
C HIS A 838 8.87 15.25 21.23
N ILE A 839 9.88 15.64 20.46
CA ILE A 839 9.75 16.59 19.35
C ILE A 839 9.24 15.86 18.09
N ASP A 840 9.77 14.65 17.83
CA ASP A 840 9.50 13.89 16.60
C ASP A 840 8.22 13.04 16.67
N CYS A 841 7.77 12.65 17.87
CA CYS A 841 6.68 11.67 18.04
C CYS A 841 5.40 12.18 18.72
N ASP A 842 5.33 13.41 19.23
CA ASP A 842 4.33 13.74 20.28
C ASP A 842 3.15 14.66 19.87
N ASP A 843 2.68 14.54 18.63
CA ASP A 843 1.37 15.12 18.27
C ASP A 843 0.21 14.23 18.79
N SER A 844 0.42 12.92 19.01
CA SER A 844 -0.66 11.99 19.37
C SER A 844 -1.13 12.03 20.84
N HIS A 845 -0.28 12.34 21.82
CA HIS A 845 -0.69 12.33 23.24
C HIS A 845 -1.62 13.50 23.56
N ALA A 846 -1.23 14.71 23.13
CA ALA A 846 -2.04 15.90 23.28
C ALA A 846 -3.36 15.81 22.49
N GLU A 847 -3.34 15.25 21.29
CA GLU A 847 -4.55 15.05 20.47
C GLU A 847 -5.55 14.12 21.15
N THR A 848 -5.09 13.01 21.72
CA THR A 848 -5.96 12.05 22.44
C THR A 848 -6.67 12.73 23.60
N ILE A 849 -5.95 13.53 24.39
CA ILE A 849 -6.53 14.24 25.54
C ILE A 849 -7.48 15.35 25.06
N ARG A 850 -7.12 16.09 24.00
CA ARG A 850 -7.98 17.10 23.36
C ARG A 850 -9.30 16.51 22.87
N ASP A 851 -9.28 15.32 22.29
CA ASP A 851 -10.48 14.69 21.76
C ASP A 851 -11.41 14.24 22.90
N ILE A 852 -10.86 13.78 24.02
CA ILE A 852 -11.62 13.55 25.26
C ILE A 852 -12.23 14.86 25.76
N MET A 853 -11.45 15.95 25.77
CA MET A 853 -11.92 17.29 26.18
C MET A 853 -13.07 17.79 25.30
N ALA A 854 -12.94 17.69 23.98
CA ALA A 854 -13.96 18.12 23.04
C ALA A 854 -15.24 17.27 23.18
N THR A 855 -15.09 15.97 23.45
CA THR A 855 -16.22 15.07 23.72
C THR A 855 -16.97 15.49 24.97
N LEU A 856 -16.28 15.73 26.08
CA LEU A 856 -16.89 16.20 27.31
C LEU A 856 -17.53 17.59 27.15
N ALA A 857 -16.91 18.50 26.39
CA ALA A 857 -17.48 19.81 26.09
C ALA A 857 -18.74 19.70 25.22
N THR A 858 -18.84 18.69 24.35
CA THR A 858 -20.07 18.45 23.58
C THR A 858 -21.22 17.96 24.47
N GLU A 859 -20.91 17.25 25.55
CA GLU A 859 -21.90 16.78 26.53
C GLU A 859 -22.28 17.87 27.54
N THR A 860 -21.31 18.66 28.00
CA THR A 860 -21.47 19.77 28.95
C THR A 860 -20.64 20.98 28.50
N PRO A 861 -21.19 21.88 27.68
CA PRO A 861 -20.44 22.98 27.05
C PRO A 861 -19.67 23.91 27.99
N ASP A 862 -20.17 24.12 29.22
CA ASP A 862 -19.51 24.99 30.21
C ASP A 862 -18.17 24.42 30.71
N GLU A 863 -17.93 23.12 30.57
CA GLU A 863 -16.71 22.46 31.05
C GLU A 863 -15.46 22.87 30.27
N ILE A 864 -15.62 23.38 29.05
CA ILE A 864 -14.49 23.88 28.25
C ILE A 864 -13.79 25.08 28.93
N GLU A 865 -14.51 25.88 29.71
CA GLU A 865 -13.91 26.99 30.46
C GLU A 865 -13.00 26.46 31.57
N ASN A 866 -13.44 25.42 32.28
CA ASN A 866 -12.64 24.78 33.33
C ASN A 866 -11.33 24.21 32.77
N MET A 867 -11.40 23.59 31.58
CA MET A 867 -10.24 23.09 30.85
C MET A 867 -9.25 24.19 30.48
N VAL A 868 -9.74 25.29 29.90
CA VAL A 868 -8.91 26.43 29.48
C VAL A 868 -8.28 27.14 30.68
N VAL A 869 -9.03 27.34 31.77
CA VAL A 869 -8.52 27.92 33.01
C VAL A 869 -7.41 27.06 33.62
N ALA A 870 -7.61 25.73 33.68
CA ALA A 870 -6.60 24.81 34.19
C ALA A 870 -5.31 24.82 33.34
N GLY A 871 -5.46 24.83 32.01
CA GLY A 871 -4.34 24.96 31.07
C GLY A 871 -3.54 26.24 31.31
N ARG A 872 -4.22 27.40 31.37
CA ARG A 872 -3.61 28.72 31.64
C ARG A 872 -2.87 28.75 32.98
N GLU A 873 -3.50 28.29 34.07
CA GLU A 873 -2.86 28.26 35.39
C GLU A 873 -1.62 27.35 35.40
N LEU A 874 -1.65 26.22 34.68
CA LEU A 874 -0.49 25.34 34.61
C LEU A 874 0.64 25.95 33.76
N VAL A 875 0.33 26.67 32.69
CA VAL A 875 1.33 27.46 31.94
C VAL A 875 1.97 28.52 32.83
N MET A 876 1.20 29.22 33.66
CA MET A 876 1.74 30.17 34.65
C MET A 876 2.67 29.47 35.65
N ALA A 877 2.29 28.29 36.15
CA ALA A 877 3.15 27.48 37.01
C ALA A 877 4.45 27.05 36.30
N ARG A 878 4.37 26.74 35.00
CA ARG A 878 5.53 26.38 34.16
C ARG A 878 6.43 27.59 33.92
N ARG A 879 5.88 28.79 33.74
CA ARG A 879 6.67 30.03 33.71
C ARG A 879 7.39 30.26 35.04
N ALA A 880 6.76 30.01 36.18
CA ALA A 880 7.41 30.10 37.49
C ALA A 880 8.54 29.05 37.67
N PHE A 881 8.38 27.86 37.08
CA PHE A 881 9.44 26.85 36.96
C PHE A 881 10.64 27.40 36.18
N LEU A 882 10.43 27.96 34.98
CA LEU A 882 11.51 28.55 34.18
C LEU A 882 12.17 29.75 34.87
N SER A 883 11.39 30.62 35.50
CA SER A 883 11.92 31.75 36.29
C SER A 883 12.79 31.29 37.47
N SER A 884 12.49 30.13 38.07
CA SER A 884 13.31 29.58 39.15
C SER A 884 14.66 29.06 38.65
N ILE A 885 14.70 28.54 37.42
CA ILE A 885 15.94 28.12 36.75
C ILE A 885 16.82 29.35 36.49
N GLU A 886 16.27 30.41 35.89
CA GLU A 886 17.00 31.66 35.65
C GLU A 886 17.55 32.28 36.95
N ALA A 887 16.75 32.27 38.02
CA ALA A 887 17.17 32.81 39.32
C ALA A 887 18.31 32.01 39.98
N SER A 888 18.39 30.70 39.70
CA SER A 888 19.46 29.84 40.21
C SER A 888 20.81 30.15 39.57
N SER A 889 20.81 30.48 38.27
CA SER A 889 22.01 30.85 37.51
C SER A 889 22.64 32.16 38.02
N ARG A 890 21.82 33.19 38.31
CA ARG A 890 22.28 34.49 38.84
C ARG A 890 22.90 34.43 40.24
N LYS A 891 22.52 33.43 41.05
CA LYS A 891 23.14 33.19 42.37
C LYS A 891 24.53 32.56 42.25
N SER A 892 24.81 31.83 41.18
CA SER A 892 26.15 31.28 40.93
C SER A 892 27.15 32.39 40.55
N GLU A 893 26.75 33.35 39.71
CA GLU A 893 27.58 34.49 39.29
C GLU A 893 27.90 35.47 40.43
N THR A 894 26.97 35.67 41.38
CA THR A 894 27.19 36.55 42.55
C THR A 894 28.07 35.92 43.64
N SER A 895 28.36 34.62 43.57
CA SER A 895 29.20 33.91 44.54
C SER A 895 30.70 33.88 44.21
N VAL A 896 31.10 34.35 43.02
CA VAL A 896 32.51 34.42 42.58
C VAL A 896 33.21 35.72 43.04
N GLY A 897 32.50 36.59 43.76
CA GLY A 897 32.96 37.93 44.17
C GLY A 897 33.44 38.10 45.61
N ARG A 898 33.96 37.07 46.28
CA ARG A 898 34.72 37.24 47.55
C ARG A 898 35.88 36.25 47.64
N SER A 899 37.08 36.74 47.38
CA SER A 899 38.33 36.06 47.76
C SER A 899 38.38 35.91 49.29
N PRO A 900 38.66 34.73 49.85
CA PRO A 900 39.03 34.63 51.24
C PRO A 900 40.48 35.07 51.40
N ASP A 901 40.64 36.17 52.12
CA ASP A 901 41.91 36.68 52.57
C ASP A 901 42.59 35.67 53.51
N ARG A 902 43.92 35.66 53.48
CA ARG A 902 44.77 34.79 54.31
C ARG A 902 44.62 35.12 55.79
N THR A 903 44.35 34.10 56.60
CA THR A 903 44.84 33.85 57.98
C THR A 903 44.14 32.55 58.42
N GLY A 904 44.78 31.48 58.89
CA GLY A 904 45.73 31.41 59.97
C GLY A 904 45.02 30.95 61.25
N ILE A 905 45.27 29.68 61.63
CA ILE A 905 45.22 29.12 63.01
C ILE A 905 43.92 28.42 63.49
N ALA A 906 44.09 27.11 63.72
CA ALA A 906 43.54 26.19 64.74
C ALA A 906 42.19 26.48 65.43
N LEU A 907 41.23 25.55 65.26
CA LEU A 907 40.88 24.46 66.20
C LEU A 907 39.83 23.54 65.58
#